data_AF-A0A7C8JFM1-F1
#
_entry.id   AF-A0A7C8JFM1-F1
#
_cell.length_a   1.000
_cell.length_b   1.000
_cell.length_c   1.000
_cell.angle_alpha   90.00
_cell.angle_beta   90.00
_cell.angle_gamma   90.00
#
_symmetry.space_group_name_H-M   'P 1'
#
loop_
_entity.id
_entity.type
_entity.pdbx_description
1 polymer ?
#
loop_
_entity_poly.entity_id
_entity_poly.type
_entity_poly.pdbx_seq_one_letter_code
_entity_poly.pdbx_strand_id
1 'polypeptide(L)'
;MATAVAPAAQTVPAAAKKDVTKNVTEPPPPPPPVEELEPGTGIVGLDPWLTPFKGSIKHRYDTAQHWIQKINDTEGGLEKFSRGYERFGFNVLKNGDITYREWAPNAETAHLIVGNGWDHNWDQGDYPMTRDPYGVWELTLPAKDGKPVIAHDAKVKLVMRITKDGQHEWIHRVPAWITRVTQELSVKSEYDGRFWNPPTPYQFKNPRPPKPASVRIYEAHVGISTKDPKVGTYIEFTRDVLPRIKKLGYNVIQLMAIMEHAYYASFGYQINSFFAASSRYGTPDELKELIDTAHGMGITVLLDVVHSHASNNVLDGLNMFDGTDHLYFHSGGKGRHDLWDSRLFNYGNHEVLRFLLSNLRFYMEEYQFDGFRFDGVTSMLYLHHGIGTGFSGGYHEYFGNTVDDEGVVYLMLANEMLHQVYKDQVISIAEDVSGMPGLCLPLSLGGVGFDYRLAMAVPDMWIKMLKEQKDDDWDMGNVCFTLTNRRHGEKTIAYAESHDQALVGDKTLMMWLCNEQMYTHMSDLTELTPKIQRGLELHKMIRLISHTLGGEGYLNFEGNEFGHPEWLDFPREGNGNSFWYARRQWNILDDPLLRYKYLNEFDAAMQNLEEKYHWLSAPQAYISLKHEGDKIIVFERANLIFVFNFHPTNSFPDYRIGVEVAGKYKVILSSDNKLFGGFERVDENGEFFTTDFRWNDRSNFLQVYIPTRTAIVLAKVD
;
A
#
# COMPACT_ATOMS: atom_id res chain seq x y z
N MET A 1 9.43 22.21 5.97
CA MET A 1 9.06 22.48 4.56
C MET A 1 9.68 21.39 3.71
N ALA A 2 8.87 20.48 3.18
CA ALA A 2 9.28 19.50 2.17
C ALA A 2 8.02 19.13 1.36
N THR A 3 7.53 20.09 0.57
CA THR A 3 6.66 19.78 -0.57
C THR A 3 7.55 19.18 -1.64
N ALA A 4 7.29 17.92 -2.02
CA ALA A 4 7.90 17.32 -3.20
C ALA A 4 7.52 18.18 -4.41
N VAL A 5 8.46 18.99 -4.89
CA VAL A 5 8.31 19.71 -6.15
C VAL A 5 8.56 18.69 -7.25
N ALA A 6 7.50 18.29 -7.95
CA ALA A 6 7.61 17.52 -9.18
C ALA A 6 8.58 18.23 -10.15
N PRO A 7 9.54 17.52 -10.77
CA PRO A 7 10.47 18.15 -11.70
C PRO A 7 9.69 18.69 -12.90
N ALA A 8 9.91 19.97 -13.21
CA ALA A 8 9.34 20.63 -14.38
C ALA A 8 9.76 19.89 -15.65
N ALA A 9 8.78 19.50 -16.47
CA ALA A 9 9.01 18.93 -17.79
C ALA A 9 9.73 19.95 -18.67
N GLN A 10 11.02 19.73 -18.93
CA GLN A 10 11.74 20.45 -19.97
C GLN A 10 11.32 19.92 -21.34
N THR A 11 10.93 20.84 -22.21
CA THR A 11 10.57 20.61 -23.61
C THR A 11 11.80 20.13 -24.38
N VAL A 12 11.72 18.92 -24.95
CA VAL A 12 12.72 18.39 -25.89
C VAL A 12 12.47 19.04 -27.26
N PRO A 13 13.47 19.66 -27.91
CA PRO A 13 13.29 20.26 -29.22
C PRO A 13 13.14 19.19 -30.32
N ALA A 14 12.27 19.48 -31.28
CA ALA A 14 11.97 18.61 -32.42
C ALA A 14 13.26 18.26 -33.21
N ALA A 15 13.68 17.00 -33.14
CA ALA A 15 14.76 16.46 -33.95
C ALA A 15 14.24 15.95 -35.30
N ALA A 16 14.99 16.27 -36.34
CA ALA A 16 14.66 16.12 -37.75
C ALA A 16 14.39 14.66 -38.18
N LYS A 17 13.42 14.52 -39.09
CA LYS A 17 13.11 13.29 -39.84
C LYS A 17 14.38 12.73 -40.51
N LYS A 18 14.77 11.51 -40.16
CA LYS A 18 15.61 10.65 -41.01
C LYS A 18 14.90 9.33 -41.25
N ASP A 19 14.83 8.96 -42.52
CA ASP A 19 14.33 7.70 -43.05
C ASP A 19 14.93 6.50 -42.30
N VAL A 20 14.06 5.69 -41.70
CA VAL A 20 14.41 4.34 -41.25
C VAL A 20 13.72 3.36 -42.21
N THR A 21 14.52 2.83 -43.13
CA THR A 21 14.14 1.68 -43.96
C THR A 21 14.12 0.41 -43.10
N LYS A 22 13.12 -0.42 -43.40
CA LYS A 22 12.73 -1.67 -42.73
C LYS A 22 13.90 -2.62 -42.47
N ASN A 23 14.11 -3.00 -41.21
CA ASN A 23 14.60 -4.32 -40.83
C ASN A 23 13.51 -5.01 -40.01
N VAL A 24 12.80 -5.94 -40.65
CA VAL A 24 11.87 -6.85 -39.98
C VAL A 24 12.71 -7.95 -39.34
N THR A 25 12.88 -7.90 -38.02
CA THR A 25 13.41 -9.02 -37.22
C THR A 25 12.33 -10.09 -37.09
N GLU A 26 12.66 -11.33 -37.40
CA GLU A 26 11.79 -12.50 -37.22
C GLU A 26 11.32 -12.65 -35.76
N PRO A 27 10.10 -13.18 -35.53
CA PRO A 27 9.62 -13.45 -34.17
C PRO A 27 10.49 -14.50 -33.48
N PRO A 28 10.74 -14.37 -32.16
CA PRO A 28 11.52 -15.35 -31.41
C PRO A 28 10.83 -16.73 -31.43
N PRO A 29 11.60 -17.84 -31.34
CA PRO A 29 11.05 -19.18 -31.29
C PRO A 29 10.11 -19.37 -30.08
N PRO A 30 9.15 -20.30 -30.16
CA PRO A 30 8.22 -20.56 -29.07
C PRO A 30 8.97 -21.03 -27.81
N PRO A 31 8.52 -20.64 -26.61
CA PRO A 31 9.17 -21.01 -25.36
C PRO A 31 9.20 -22.53 -25.17
N PRO A 32 10.28 -23.08 -24.60
CA PRO A 32 10.32 -24.49 -24.20
C PRO A 32 9.28 -24.75 -23.08
N PRO A 33 8.77 -25.99 -22.95
CA PRO A 33 7.89 -26.36 -21.85
C PRO A 33 8.56 -26.09 -20.49
N VAL A 34 7.78 -25.64 -19.50
CA VAL A 34 8.25 -25.29 -18.14
C VAL A 34 9.03 -26.43 -17.46
N GLU A 35 8.78 -27.68 -17.85
CA GLU A 35 9.42 -28.89 -17.32
C GLU A 35 10.89 -29.10 -17.78
N GLU A 36 11.41 -28.31 -18.73
CA GLU A 36 12.82 -28.36 -19.18
C GLU A 36 13.67 -27.18 -18.65
N LEU A 37 13.10 -26.28 -17.87
CA LEU A 37 13.80 -25.08 -17.38
C LEU A 37 14.57 -25.37 -16.09
N GLU A 38 15.77 -24.79 -16.00
CA GLU A 38 16.62 -24.84 -14.81
C GLU A 38 15.88 -24.22 -13.60
N PRO A 39 15.97 -24.79 -12.38
CA PRO A 39 15.32 -24.25 -11.19
C PRO A 39 15.59 -22.76 -10.99
N GLY A 40 14.54 -22.00 -10.65
CA GLY A 40 14.63 -20.55 -10.48
C GLY A 40 14.71 -19.74 -11.78
N THR A 41 14.50 -20.35 -12.95
CA THR A 41 14.49 -19.64 -14.25
C THR A 41 13.17 -19.76 -15.01
N GLY A 42 12.12 -20.26 -14.34
CA GLY A 42 10.80 -20.49 -14.94
C GLY A 42 10.16 -19.24 -15.55
N ILE A 43 10.48 -18.06 -15.03
CA ILE A 43 10.02 -16.78 -15.58
C ILE A 43 10.42 -16.58 -17.05
N VAL A 44 11.56 -17.13 -17.50
CA VAL A 44 12.00 -17.05 -18.90
C VAL A 44 11.07 -17.85 -19.82
N GLY A 45 10.41 -18.89 -19.30
CA GLY A 45 9.38 -19.63 -20.05
C GLY A 45 8.08 -18.83 -20.20
N LEU A 46 7.73 -18.02 -19.20
CA LEU A 46 6.57 -17.13 -19.24
C LEU A 46 6.82 -15.89 -20.09
N ASP A 47 8.05 -15.37 -20.07
CA ASP A 47 8.49 -14.23 -20.84
C ASP A 47 9.86 -14.47 -21.49
N PRO A 48 9.88 -14.94 -22.76
CA PRO A 48 11.11 -15.27 -23.48
C PRO A 48 12.08 -14.09 -23.66
N TRP A 49 11.60 -12.84 -23.58
CA TRP A 49 12.46 -11.65 -23.70
C TRP A 49 13.42 -11.49 -22.52
N LEU A 50 13.19 -12.21 -21.41
CA LEU A 50 14.12 -12.27 -20.27
C LEU A 50 15.31 -13.20 -20.49
N THR A 51 15.38 -13.95 -21.59
CA THR A 51 16.48 -14.90 -21.89
C THR A 51 17.88 -14.28 -21.70
N PRO A 52 18.19 -13.06 -22.17
CA PRO A 52 19.50 -12.44 -21.97
C PRO A 52 19.86 -12.16 -20.50
N PHE A 53 18.86 -12.12 -19.62
CA PHE A 53 18.98 -11.81 -18.19
C PHE A 53 18.84 -13.05 -17.30
N LYS A 54 18.76 -14.25 -17.88
CA LYS A 54 18.66 -15.53 -17.16
C LYS A 54 19.74 -15.66 -16.07
N GLY A 55 20.96 -15.22 -16.34
CA GLY A 55 22.06 -15.23 -15.38
C GLY A 55 21.78 -14.42 -14.12
N SER A 56 21.31 -13.17 -14.26
CA SER A 56 20.95 -12.31 -13.12
C SER A 56 19.78 -12.89 -12.31
N ILE A 57 18.76 -13.41 -13.00
CA ILE A 57 17.61 -14.06 -12.35
C ILE A 57 18.06 -15.28 -11.54
N LYS A 58 18.88 -16.14 -12.14
CA LYS A 58 19.42 -17.33 -11.49
C LYS A 58 20.32 -16.98 -10.30
N HIS A 59 21.16 -15.95 -10.43
CA HIS A 59 22.02 -15.48 -9.35
C HIS A 59 21.20 -15.07 -8.11
N ARG A 60 20.12 -14.32 -8.29
CA ARG A 60 19.23 -13.90 -7.19
C ARG A 60 18.54 -15.09 -6.55
N TYR A 61 18.00 -16.00 -7.36
CA TYR A 61 17.40 -17.24 -6.87
C TYR A 61 18.40 -18.06 -6.04
N ASP A 62 19.61 -18.27 -6.53
CA ASP A 62 20.65 -19.02 -5.82
C ASP A 62 21.07 -18.35 -4.51
N THR A 63 21.11 -17.01 -4.51
CA THR A 63 21.43 -16.23 -3.32
C THR A 63 20.32 -16.35 -2.26
N ALA A 64 19.04 -16.29 -2.67
CA ALA A 64 17.92 -16.54 -1.78
C ALA A 64 17.94 -17.97 -1.22
N GLN A 65 18.19 -18.98 -2.07
CA GLN A 65 18.33 -20.38 -1.64
C GLN A 65 19.50 -20.57 -0.66
N HIS A 66 20.62 -19.90 -0.89
CA HIS A 66 21.76 -19.92 0.04
C HIS A 66 21.37 -19.39 1.42
N TRP A 67 20.64 -18.28 1.50
CA TRP A 67 20.14 -17.75 2.77
C TRP A 67 19.13 -18.69 3.44
N ILE A 68 18.19 -19.25 2.68
CA ILE A 68 17.24 -20.23 3.21
C ILE A 68 17.97 -21.43 3.80
N GLN A 69 18.96 -21.98 3.09
CA GLN A 69 19.76 -23.10 3.56
C GLN A 69 20.53 -22.74 4.83
N LYS A 70 21.20 -21.58 4.85
CA LYS A 70 21.92 -21.09 6.02
C LYS A 70 21.00 -20.98 7.24
N ILE A 71 19.81 -20.39 7.08
CA ILE A 71 18.81 -20.25 8.15
C ILE A 71 18.28 -21.62 8.60
N ASN A 72 18.08 -22.56 7.68
CA ASN A 72 17.71 -23.94 8.02
C ASN A 72 18.78 -24.60 8.91
N ASP A 73 20.04 -24.46 8.52
CA ASP A 73 21.18 -25.09 9.21
C ASP A 73 21.48 -24.47 10.57
N THR A 74 21.35 -23.14 10.72
CA THR A 74 21.79 -22.43 11.94
C THR A 74 20.64 -22.03 12.87
N GLU A 75 19.42 -21.87 12.36
CA GLU A 75 18.29 -21.28 13.11
C GLU A 75 17.05 -22.20 13.14
N GLY A 76 17.10 -23.33 12.41
CA GLY A 76 16.00 -24.30 12.35
C GLY A 76 14.86 -23.89 11.42
N GLY A 77 15.15 -23.03 10.44
CA GLY A 77 14.27 -22.64 9.33
C GLY A 77 13.55 -21.29 9.50
N LEU A 78 13.00 -20.79 8.39
CA LEU A 78 12.37 -19.45 8.31
C LEU A 78 11.26 -19.25 9.35
N GLU A 79 10.50 -20.31 9.66
CA GLU A 79 9.43 -20.28 10.66
C GLU A 79 9.97 -19.91 12.05
N LYS A 80 11.04 -20.58 12.50
CA LYS A 80 11.65 -20.33 13.81
C LYS A 80 12.47 -19.05 13.82
N PHE A 81 13.17 -18.78 12.72
CA PHE A 81 14.02 -17.60 12.57
C PHE A 81 13.20 -16.30 12.67
N SER A 82 11.98 -16.30 12.12
CA SER A 82 11.05 -15.18 12.20
C SER A 82 10.35 -15.03 13.57
N ARG A 83 10.60 -15.91 14.54
CA ARG A 83 10.12 -15.74 15.93
C ARG A 83 11.16 -15.01 16.82
N GLY A 84 11.97 -14.13 16.23
CA GLY A 84 12.99 -13.37 16.96
C GLY A 84 12.41 -12.55 18.12
N TYR A 85 11.18 -12.06 17.99
CA TYR A 85 10.50 -11.29 19.04
C TYR A 85 10.20 -12.11 20.32
N GLU A 86 10.16 -13.44 20.24
CA GLU A 86 10.04 -14.32 21.41
C GLU A 86 11.38 -14.50 22.17
N ARG A 87 12.48 -13.97 21.60
CA ARG A 87 13.85 -14.05 22.15
C ARG A 87 14.47 -12.69 22.45
N PHE A 88 14.23 -11.71 21.60
CA PHE A 88 14.71 -10.34 21.68
C PHE A 88 13.65 -9.41 22.26
N GLY A 89 14.08 -8.27 22.83
CA GLY A 89 13.20 -7.41 23.60
C GLY A 89 12.75 -8.05 24.89
N PHE A 90 11.65 -7.54 25.46
CA PHE A 90 11.12 -8.04 26.72
C PHE A 90 10.23 -9.27 26.52
N ASN A 91 10.54 -10.34 27.23
CA ASN A 91 9.75 -11.58 27.24
C ASN A 91 9.46 -12.00 28.68
N VAL A 92 8.18 -12.21 29.01
CA VAL A 92 7.74 -12.65 30.33
C VAL A 92 7.54 -14.17 30.33
N LEU A 93 8.32 -14.87 31.14
CA LEU A 93 8.25 -16.32 31.27
C LEU A 93 7.07 -16.75 32.14
N LYS A 94 6.68 -18.03 32.05
CA LYS A 94 5.54 -18.60 32.81
C LYS A 94 5.69 -18.50 34.34
N ASN A 95 6.92 -18.41 34.85
CA ASN A 95 7.21 -18.23 36.27
C ASN A 95 7.20 -16.74 36.70
N GLY A 96 6.95 -15.82 35.77
CA GLY A 96 6.94 -14.38 35.99
C GLY A 96 8.30 -13.70 35.76
N ASP A 97 9.37 -14.47 35.47
CA ASP A 97 10.68 -13.89 35.18
C ASP A 97 10.62 -13.08 33.88
N ILE A 98 11.38 -11.99 33.82
CA ILE A 98 11.51 -11.19 32.60
C ILE A 98 12.88 -11.45 32.00
N THR A 99 12.92 -11.99 30.78
CA THR A 99 14.15 -12.00 29.98
C THR A 99 14.16 -10.80 29.06
N TYR A 100 15.29 -10.12 28.96
CA TYR A 100 15.50 -9.04 27.99
C TYR A 100 16.78 -9.29 27.20
N ARG A 101 16.70 -9.18 25.86
CA ARG A 101 17.87 -9.27 24.97
C ARG A 101 17.90 -8.16 23.94
N GLU A 102 19.10 -7.71 23.60
CA GLU A 102 19.32 -6.65 22.61
C GLU A 102 20.63 -6.87 21.83
N TRP A 103 20.60 -6.65 20.52
CA TRP A 103 21.80 -6.73 19.69
C TRP A 103 22.51 -5.37 19.64
N ALA A 104 23.73 -5.30 20.22
CA ALA A 104 24.54 -4.08 20.27
C ALA A 104 26.05 -4.42 20.39
N PRO A 105 26.67 -4.96 19.32
CA PRO A 105 28.05 -5.45 19.33
C PRO A 105 29.10 -4.36 19.55
N ASN A 106 28.83 -3.08 19.26
CA ASN A 106 29.79 -2.01 19.54
C ASN A 106 29.74 -1.49 20.98
N ALA A 107 28.70 -1.82 21.75
CA ALA A 107 28.64 -1.46 23.16
C ALA A 107 29.71 -2.21 23.97
N GLU A 108 30.34 -1.51 24.91
CA GLU A 108 31.31 -2.08 25.85
C GLU A 108 30.63 -2.57 27.13
N THR A 109 29.57 -1.88 27.54
CA THR A 109 28.67 -2.26 28.63
C THR A 109 27.24 -1.89 28.25
N ALA A 110 26.26 -2.67 28.71
CA ALA A 110 24.85 -2.36 28.54
C ALA A 110 24.09 -2.58 29.86
N HIS A 111 23.14 -1.69 30.15
CA HIS A 111 22.30 -1.73 31.33
C HIS A 111 20.85 -1.42 30.95
N LEU A 112 19.92 -2.13 31.56
CA LEU A 112 18.51 -1.79 31.52
C LEU A 112 18.17 -0.84 32.68
N ILE A 113 17.43 0.22 32.39
CA ILE A 113 16.89 1.18 33.37
C ILE A 113 15.37 1.12 33.38
N VAL A 114 14.76 1.20 34.56
CA VAL A 114 13.31 1.15 34.77
C VAL A 114 12.86 2.34 35.63
N GLY A 115 11.89 3.12 35.13
CA GLY A 115 11.23 4.19 35.90
C GLY A 115 11.48 5.62 35.40
N ASN A 116 11.17 6.59 36.26
CA ASN A 116 11.10 8.02 35.92
C ASN A 116 12.34 8.84 36.34
N GLY A 117 13.38 8.21 36.89
CA GLY A 117 14.56 8.89 37.44
C GLY A 117 15.68 9.06 36.43
N TRP A 118 15.49 9.83 35.36
CA TRP A 118 16.48 10.04 34.30
C TRP A 118 17.59 11.03 34.70
N ASP A 119 17.40 11.70 35.83
CA ASP A 119 18.20 12.85 36.30
C ASP A 119 19.27 12.46 37.35
N HIS A 120 19.53 11.17 37.53
CA HIS A 120 20.63 10.67 38.34
C HIS A 120 21.81 10.31 37.45
N ASN A 121 23.02 10.51 37.96
CA ASN A 121 24.26 10.24 37.26
C ASN A 121 24.43 8.72 37.08
N TRP A 122 23.80 8.16 36.04
CA TRP A 122 23.75 6.73 35.74
C TRP A 122 24.98 6.27 34.97
N ASP A 123 26.18 6.47 35.53
CA ASP A 123 27.37 5.76 35.07
C ASP A 123 27.24 4.23 35.26
N GLN A 124 26.15 3.74 35.87
CA GLN A 124 25.84 2.33 36.17
C GLN A 124 24.31 2.14 36.24
N GLY A 125 23.64 1.65 35.19
CA GLY A 125 22.17 1.44 35.21
C GLY A 125 21.72 0.37 36.21
N ASP A 126 20.41 0.29 36.49
CA ASP A 126 19.83 -0.59 37.53
C ASP A 126 20.15 -2.08 37.34
N TYR A 127 20.21 -2.54 36.09
CA TYR A 127 20.37 -3.95 35.74
C TYR A 127 21.44 -4.14 34.65
N PRO A 128 22.70 -4.48 35.01
CA PRO A 128 23.75 -4.76 34.05
C PRO A 128 23.44 -6.03 33.24
N MET A 129 23.84 -6.01 31.97
CA MET A 129 23.63 -7.10 31.03
C MET A 129 24.92 -7.88 30.78
N THR A 130 24.79 -9.13 30.34
CA THR A 130 25.91 -9.96 29.89
C THR A 130 25.91 -10.06 28.38
N ARG A 131 27.07 -9.89 27.76
CA ARG A 131 27.23 -9.96 26.30
C ARG A 131 27.67 -11.35 25.85
N ASP A 132 27.02 -11.89 24.84
CA ASP A 132 27.40 -13.14 24.19
C ASP A 132 28.48 -12.94 23.09
N PRO A 133 29.04 -14.01 22.52
CA PRO A 133 30.06 -13.91 21.47
C PRO A 133 29.61 -13.21 20.17
N TYR A 134 28.30 -13.10 19.93
CA TYR A 134 27.73 -12.46 18.74
C TYR A 134 27.34 -10.99 18.98
N GLY A 135 27.57 -10.47 20.19
CA GLY A 135 27.25 -9.09 20.55
C GLY A 135 25.79 -8.88 20.96
N VAL A 136 25.08 -9.95 21.31
CA VAL A 136 23.77 -9.87 21.95
C VAL A 136 23.97 -9.73 23.45
N TRP A 137 23.40 -8.66 24.01
CA TRP A 137 23.33 -8.43 25.44
C TRP A 137 22.08 -9.08 26.00
N GLU A 138 22.19 -9.78 27.12
CA GLU A 138 21.05 -10.41 27.79
C GLU A 138 21.06 -10.23 29.31
N LEU A 139 19.86 -10.25 29.89
CA LEU A 139 19.66 -10.31 31.33
C LEU A 139 18.34 -11.06 31.64
N THR A 140 18.26 -11.65 32.84
CA THR A 140 17.01 -12.21 33.38
C THR A 140 16.73 -11.56 34.72
N LEU A 141 15.54 -10.97 34.86
CA LEU A 141 15.05 -10.42 36.13
C LEU A 141 14.13 -11.45 36.78
N PRO A 142 14.52 -12.04 37.92
CA PRO A 142 13.69 -13.00 38.64
C PRO A 142 12.38 -12.37 39.11
N ALA A 143 11.28 -13.10 38.98
CA ALA A 143 9.98 -12.69 39.48
C ALA A 143 10.00 -12.45 41.00
N LYS A 144 9.15 -11.54 41.47
CA LYS A 144 8.87 -11.37 42.90
C LYS A 144 7.45 -11.86 43.18
N ASP A 145 7.33 -12.85 44.05
CA ASP A 145 6.05 -13.50 44.40
C ASP A 145 5.29 -14.02 43.16
N GLY A 146 6.03 -14.58 42.18
CA GLY A 146 5.49 -15.08 40.92
C GLY A 146 5.00 -14.00 39.95
N LYS A 147 5.32 -12.73 40.19
CA LYS A 147 4.95 -11.59 39.34
C LYS A 147 6.17 -10.91 38.71
N PRO A 148 6.04 -10.39 37.48
CA PRO A 148 7.09 -9.59 36.84
C PRO A 148 7.50 -8.41 37.72
N VAL A 149 8.82 -8.19 37.87
CA VAL A 149 9.37 -7.12 38.71
C VAL A 149 9.24 -5.72 38.08
N ILE A 150 9.12 -5.65 36.75
CA ILE A 150 8.80 -4.41 36.04
C ILE A 150 7.27 -4.33 35.97
N ALA A 151 6.72 -3.23 36.49
CA ALA A 151 5.28 -2.99 36.41
C ALA A 151 4.85 -2.74 34.96
N HIS A 152 3.66 -3.21 34.59
CA HIS A 152 3.02 -2.88 33.31
C HIS A 152 3.03 -1.36 33.06
N ASP A 153 3.36 -0.97 31.84
CA ASP A 153 3.44 0.40 31.35
C ASP A 153 4.49 1.27 32.09
N ALA A 154 5.43 0.66 32.81
CA ALA A 154 6.59 1.37 33.34
C ALA A 154 7.52 1.84 32.20
N LYS A 155 8.12 3.03 32.38
CA LYS A 155 9.17 3.52 31.48
C LYS A 155 10.39 2.63 31.53
N VAL A 156 10.96 2.33 30.37
CA VAL A 156 12.18 1.53 30.23
C VAL A 156 13.11 2.16 29.21
N LYS A 157 14.42 2.07 29.45
CA LYS A 157 15.43 2.46 28.48
C LYS A 157 16.69 1.59 28.58
N LEU A 158 17.38 1.44 27.47
CA LEU A 158 18.72 0.86 27.40
C LEU A 158 19.78 1.95 27.53
N VAL A 159 20.77 1.74 28.38
CA VAL A 159 21.94 2.59 28.53
C VAL A 159 23.20 1.81 28.21
N MET A 160 23.99 2.32 27.27
CA MET A 160 25.19 1.66 26.77
C MET A 160 26.38 2.59 26.86
N ARG A 161 27.54 2.05 27.23
CA ARG A 161 28.81 2.77 27.09
C ARG A 161 29.47 2.36 25.78
N ILE A 162 29.87 3.35 25.01
CA ILE A 162 30.59 3.17 23.74
C ILE A 162 31.91 3.92 23.81
N THR A 163 32.83 3.60 22.90
CA THR A 163 34.00 4.43 22.64
C THR A 163 33.85 5.10 21.28
N LYS A 164 33.90 6.43 21.29
CA LYS A 164 33.84 7.26 20.10
C LYS A 164 35.01 8.24 20.11
N ASP A 165 35.79 8.25 19.04
CA ASP A 165 36.98 9.09 18.90
C ASP A 165 37.97 8.98 20.09
N GLY A 166 38.09 7.77 20.65
CA GLY A 166 38.96 7.47 21.80
C GLY A 166 38.43 7.94 23.16
N GLN A 167 37.19 8.44 23.23
CA GLN A 167 36.53 8.85 24.47
C GLN A 167 35.33 7.95 24.78
N HIS A 168 35.12 7.68 26.07
CA HIS A 168 33.93 6.96 26.51
C HIS A 168 32.71 7.88 26.52
N GLU A 169 31.62 7.42 25.92
CA GLU A 169 30.34 8.11 25.87
C GLU A 169 29.24 7.16 26.36
N TRP A 170 28.31 7.69 27.15
CA TRP A 170 27.08 6.98 27.52
C TRP A 170 25.96 7.39 26.58
N ILE A 171 25.34 6.39 25.96
CA ILE A 171 24.22 6.57 25.05
C ILE A 171 22.95 5.92 25.60
N HIS A 172 21.83 6.55 25.32
CA HIS A 172 20.50 6.19 25.80
C HIS A 172 19.63 5.83 24.60
N ARG A 173 19.06 4.62 24.56
CA ARG A 173 18.23 4.13 23.45
C ARG A 173 16.93 3.51 23.91
N VAL A 174 15.85 3.82 23.19
CA VAL A 174 14.62 3.02 23.26
C VAL A 174 14.95 1.61 22.72
N PRO A 175 14.61 0.51 23.42
CA PRO A 175 14.89 -0.85 22.94
C PRO A 175 14.38 -1.09 21.51
N ALA A 176 15.18 -1.72 20.65
CA ALA A 176 14.85 -1.88 19.23
C ALA A 176 13.59 -2.74 19.01
N TRP A 177 13.33 -3.66 19.95
CA TRP A 177 12.21 -4.61 19.96
C TRP A 177 11.08 -4.19 20.91
N ILE A 178 11.00 -2.91 21.28
CA ILE A 178 9.94 -2.42 22.17
C ILE A 178 8.58 -2.52 21.50
N THR A 179 7.55 -2.94 22.25
CA THR A 179 6.18 -3.13 21.74
C THR A 179 5.26 -1.94 21.99
N ARG A 180 5.72 -0.98 22.80
CA ARG A 180 5.02 0.28 23.06
C ARG A 180 6.01 1.38 23.41
N VAL A 181 5.77 2.55 22.87
CA VAL A 181 6.39 3.79 23.33
C VAL A 181 5.29 4.82 23.63
N THR A 182 5.63 5.89 24.31
CA THR A 182 4.73 7.04 24.53
C THR A 182 5.51 8.33 24.55
N GLN A 183 4.88 9.43 24.14
CA GLN A 183 5.46 10.78 24.18
C GLN A 183 4.61 11.69 25.07
N GLU A 184 5.27 12.38 26.00
CA GLU A 184 4.66 13.42 26.83
C GLU A 184 5.23 14.79 26.41
N LEU A 185 4.62 15.41 25.39
CA LEU A 185 5.11 16.66 24.79
C LEU A 185 5.28 17.82 25.78
N SER A 186 4.55 17.82 26.90
CA SER A 186 4.69 18.81 27.97
C SER A 186 5.97 18.65 28.80
N VAL A 187 6.63 17.48 28.71
CA VAL A 187 7.83 17.13 29.46
C VAL A 187 9.05 17.18 28.56
N LYS A 188 9.00 16.49 27.42
CA LYS A 188 10.13 16.37 26.50
C LYS A 188 9.68 15.98 25.08
N SER A 189 10.56 16.21 24.09
CA SER A 189 10.30 15.84 22.70
C SER A 189 10.52 14.36 22.42
N GLU A 190 11.25 13.65 23.28
CA GLU A 190 11.58 12.24 23.07
C GLU A 190 10.46 11.27 23.47
N TYR A 191 10.42 10.14 22.78
CA TYR A 191 9.61 8.99 23.18
C TYR A 191 10.27 8.19 24.31
N ASP A 192 9.43 7.64 25.18
CA ASP A 192 9.82 6.68 26.21
C ASP A 192 9.37 5.28 25.83
N GLY A 193 10.27 4.29 25.91
CA GLY A 193 9.90 2.88 25.86
C GLY A 193 9.01 2.51 27.05
N ARG A 194 7.98 1.69 26.81
CA ARG A 194 7.02 1.25 27.83
C ARG A 194 7.00 -0.27 27.89
N PHE A 195 7.18 -0.83 29.08
CA PHE A 195 7.05 -2.27 29.28
C PHE A 195 5.58 -2.70 29.19
N TRP A 196 5.14 -3.10 28.01
CA TRP A 196 3.75 -3.48 27.76
C TRP A 196 3.48 -4.95 28.11
N ASN A 197 2.98 -5.19 29.33
CA ASN A 197 2.53 -6.51 29.79
C ASN A 197 1.20 -6.41 30.56
N PRO A 198 0.06 -6.17 29.88
CA PRO A 198 -1.21 -5.94 30.55
C PRO A 198 -1.61 -7.15 31.42
N PRO A 199 -2.16 -6.94 32.64
CA PRO A 199 -2.58 -8.05 33.50
C PRO A 199 -3.61 -9.00 32.87
N THR A 200 -4.43 -8.45 31.96
CA THR A 200 -5.40 -9.18 31.17
C THR A 200 -5.16 -8.87 29.70
N PRO A 201 -4.39 -9.70 28.97
CA PRO A 201 -4.16 -9.50 27.55
C PRO A 201 -5.46 -9.61 26.75
N TYR A 202 -5.60 -8.81 25.69
CA TYR A 202 -6.71 -8.93 24.75
C TYR A 202 -6.82 -10.35 24.18
N GLN A 203 -8.05 -10.87 24.07
CA GLN A 203 -8.34 -12.16 23.47
C GLN A 203 -9.18 -11.93 22.21
N PHE A 204 -8.64 -12.29 21.04
CA PHE A 204 -9.37 -12.26 19.78
C PHE A 204 -10.60 -13.16 19.83
N LYS A 205 -11.73 -12.64 19.36
CA LYS A 205 -13.03 -13.31 19.41
C LYS A 205 -13.43 -13.85 18.04
N ASN A 206 -12.91 -13.27 16.97
CA ASN A 206 -13.25 -13.60 15.59
C ASN A 206 -12.04 -14.24 14.89
N PRO A 207 -12.26 -15.25 14.03
CA PRO A 207 -11.21 -15.80 13.18
C PRO A 207 -10.88 -14.84 12.03
N ARG A 208 -9.66 -14.95 11.48
CA ARG A 208 -9.33 -14.30 10.21
C ARG A 208 -10.34 -14.67 9.12
N PRO A 209 -10.77 -13.71 8.28
CA PRO A 209 -11.59 -14.02 7.12
C PRO A 209 -10.82 -14.85 6.10
N PRO A 210 -11.50 -15.63 5.23
CA PRO A 210 -10.83 -16.32 4.13
C PRO A 210 -10.22 -15.30 3.15
N LYS A 211 -9.12 -15.68 2.48
CA LYS A 211 -8.51 -14.86 1.42
C LYS A 211 -9.56 -14.56 0.35
N PRO A 212 -9.88 -13.28 0.07
CA PRO A 212 -10.93 -12.92 -0.88
C PRO A 212 -10.49 -13.25 -2.31
N ALA A 213 -11.46 -13.61 -3.17
CA ALA A 213 -11.21 -13.93 -4.58
C ALA A 213 -10.72 -12.71 -5.38
N SER A 214 -11.23 -11.52 -5.03
CA SER A 214 -10.79 -10.21 -5.52
C SER A 214 -10.62 -9.25 -4.35
N VAL A 215 -9.63 -8.37 -4.43
CA VAL A 215 -9.36 -7.38 -3.36
C VAL A 215 -10.01 -6.04 -3.72
N ARG A 216 -10.93 -5.59 -2.86
CA ARG A 216 -11.51 -4.25 -2.87
C ARG A 216 -11.04 -3.55 -1.59
N ILE A 217 -9.97 -2.80 -1.74
CA ILE A 217 -9.17 -2.24 -0.65
C ILE A 217 -9.65 -0.83 -0.31
N TYR A 218 -9.95 -0.62 0.98
CA TYR A 218 -10.12 0.70 1.57
C TYR A 218 -8.83 1.09 2.29
N GLU A 219 -8.04 1.98 1.70
CA GLU A 219 -6.82 2.52 2.28
C GLU A 219 -7.18 3.62 3.29
N ALA A 220 -6.67 3.50 4.52
CA ALA A 220 -7.04 4.38 5.61
C ALA A 220 -5.90 4.67 6.58
N HIS A 221 -5.97 5.83 7.23
CA HIS A 221 -5.06 6.28 8.27
C HIS A 221 -5.86 6.69 9.51
N VAL A 222 -5.79 5.87 10.57
CA VAL A 222 -6.59 6.02 11.81
C VAL A 222 -6.61 7.44 12.37
N GLY A 223 -5.45 8.10 12.42
CA GLY A 223 -5.32 9.42 13.02
C GLY A 223 -6.07 10.56 12.31
N ILE A 224 -6.47 10.39 11.05
CA ILE A 224 -7.20 11.43 10.28
C ILE A 224 -8.65 11.03 10.02
N SER A 225 -9.05 9.79 10.33
CA SER A 225 -10.39 9.25 10.08
C SER A 225 -11.48 9.81 11.02
N THR A 226 -11.27 11.00 11.59
CA THR A 226 -12.25 11.74 12.40
C THR A 226 -12.62 13.05 11.73
N LYS A 227 -13.80 13.58 12.05
CA LYS A 227 -14.26 14.89 11.53
C LYS A 227 -13.67 16.08 12.30
N ASP A 228 -13.19 15.84 13.51
CA ASP A 228 -12.66 16.86 14.40
C ASP A 228 -11.18 17.09 14.08
N PRO A 229 -10.65 18.32 14.22
CA PRO A 229 -9.23 18.63 13.97
C PRO A 229 -8.34 18.13 15.12
N LYS A 230 -8.25 16.81 15.26
CA LYS A 230 -7.45 16.09 16.26
C LYS A 230 -6.95 14.76 15.67
N VAL A 231 -6.08 14.09 16.40
CA VAL A 231 -5.72 12.70 16.10
C VAL A 231 -6.88 11.79 16.50
N GLY A 232 -7.42 11.03 15.53
CA GLY A 232 -8.40 9.97 15.76
C GLY A 232 -7.79 8.75 16.48
N THR A 233 -8.63 7.97 17.15
CA THR A 233 -8.20 6.76 17.91
C THR A 233 -8.60 5.45 17.24
N TYR A 234 -7.95 4.35 17.63
CA TYR A 234 -8.33 3.00 17.17
C TYR A 234 -9.79 2.68 17.51
N ILE A 235 -10.26 3.08 18.68
CA ILE A 235 -11.66 2.89 19.12
C ILE A 235 -12.63 3.72 18.29
N GLU A 236 -12.28 4.98 17.96
CA GLU A 236 -13.11 5.82 17.08
C GLU A 236 -13.19 5.22 15.68
N PHE A 237 -12.07 4.75 15.11
CA PHE A 237 -12.05 4.08 13.81
C PHE A 237 -12.93 2.82 13.82
N THR A 238 -12.80 2.01 14.87
CA THR A 238 -13.57 0.77 15.07
C THR A 238 -15.07 1.04 15.10
N ARG A 239 -15.50 2.06 15.87
CA ARG A 239 -16.90 2.40 16.05
C ARG A 239 -17.51 3.11 14.83
N ASP A 240 -16.79 4.07 14.25
CA ASP A 240 -17.37 5.05 13.33
C ASP A 240 -17.01 4.80 11.86
N VAL A 241 -15.88 4.14 11.58
CA VAL A 241 -15.34 3.98 10.22
C VAL A 241 -15.54 2.56 9.70
N LEU A 242 -15.26 1.51 10.47
CA LEU A 242 -15.48 0.13 10.04
C LEU A 242 -16.90 -0.15 9.51
N PRO A 243 -17.99 0.34 10.16
CA PRO A 243 -19.34 0.15 9.61
C PRO A 243 -19.54 0.83 8.25
N ARG A 244 -18.87 1.95 7.98
CA ARG A 244 -18.93 2.66 6.69
C ARG A 244 -18.24 1.85 5.60
N ILE A 245 -17.03 1.36 5.88
CA ILE A 245 -16.26 0.50 4.96
C ILE A 245 -17.08 -0.74 4.61
N LYS A 246 -17.66 -1.41 5.61
CA LYS A 246 -18.51 -2.60 5.39
C LYS A 246 -19.73 -2.27 4.53
N LYS A 247 -20.43 -1.16 4.82
CA LYS A 247 -21.62 -0.72 4.07
C LYS A 247 -21.28 -0.44 2.59
N LEU A 248 -20.12 0.15 2.33
CA LEU A 248 -19.66 0.43 0.98
C LEU A 248 -19.34 -0.84 0.17
N GLY A 249 -19.07 -1.98 0.81
CA GLY A 249 -18.80 -3.26 0.13
C GLY A 249 -17.32 -3.57 -0.09
N TYR A 250 -16.41 -2.78 0.49
CA TYR A 250 -14.99 -3.13 0.57
C TYR A 250 -14.80 -4.38 1.44
N ASN A 251 -13.85 -5.23 1.06
CA ASN A 251 -13.56 -6.50 1.75
C ASN A 251 -12.13 -6.55 2.32
N VAL A 252 -11.29 -5.56 2.02
CA VAL A 252 -9.94 -5.42 2.54
C VAL A 252 -9.74 -3.99 3.04
N ILE A 253 -9.04 -3.80 4.16
CA ILE A 253 -8.54 -2.52 4.64
C ILE A 253 -7.02 -2.53 4.53
N GLN A 254 -6.44 -1.48 3.95
CA GLN A 254 -5.01 -1.21 4.03
C GLN A 254 -4.80 -0.15 5.12
N LEU A 255 -4.29 -0.56 6.29
CA LEU A 255 -4.03 0.35 7.41
C LEU A 255 -2.62 0.94 7.31
N MET A 256 -2.57 2.25 7.10
CA MET A 256 -1.35 3.03 7.05
C MET A 256 -0.94 3.53 8.45
N ALA A 257 0.33 3.91 8.59
CA ALA A 257 0.86 4.62 9.75
C ALA A 257 0.70 3.91 11.11
N ILE A 258 0.66 2.58 11.11
CA ILE A 258 0.53 1.79 12.35
C ILE A 258 1.87 1.58 13.04
N MET A 259 2.95 1.31 12.29
CA MET A 259 4.30 1.24 12.87
C MET A 259 4.67 2.61 13.44
N GLU A 260 5.21 2.63 14.66
CA GLU A 260 5.41 3.88 15.38
C GLU A 260 6.42 4.79 14.70
N HIS A 261 6.03 6.06 14.57
CA HIS A 261 6.75 7.10 13.86
C HIS A 261 6.62 8.42 14.62
N ALA A 262 7.75 9.04 14.95
CA ALA A 262 7.75 10.26 15.76
C ALA A 262 7.19 11.46 15.01
N TYR A 263 7.52 11.58 13.71
CA TYR A 263 7.09 12.67 12.86
C TYR A 263 5.74 12.38 12.22
N TYR A 264 4.65 12.88 12.82
CA TYR A 264 3.28 12.60 12.36
C TYR A 264 3.03 12.99 10.89
N ALA A 265 3.65 14.08 10.43
CA ALA A 265 3.54 14.52 9.03
C ALA A 265 4.36 13.68 8.03
N SER A 266 5.11 12.66 8.50
CA SER A 266 5.68 11.64 7.61
C SER A 266 4.63 10.66 7.07
N PHE A 267 3.37 10.77 7.52
CA PHE A 267 2.29 9.87 7.12
C PHE A 267 2.54 8.38 7.45
N GLY A 268 3.42 8.13 8.42
CA GLY A 268 3.82 6.77 8.79
C GLY A 268 5.10 6.28 8.12
N TYR A 269 5.74 7.04 7.24
CA TYR A 269 6.90 6.56 6.49
C TYR A 269 8.23 6.66 7.25
N GLN A 270 8.35 7.55 8.26
CA GLN A 270 9.57 7.66 9.06
C GLN A 270 9.49 6.85 10.36
N ILE A 271 9.67 5.53 10.25
CA ILE A 271 9.56 4.61 11.40
C ILE A 271 10.69 4.79 12.41
N ASN A 272 10.30 4.81 13.69
CA ASN A 272 11.17 4.90 14.85
C ASN A 272 11.27 3.55 15.58
N SER A 273 10.12 2.95 15.92
CA SER A 273 10.03 1.71 16.71
C SER A 273 9.22 0.68 15.94
N PHE A 274 9.91 -0.26 15.30
CA PHE A 274 9.32 -1.18 14.32
C PHE A 274 8.33 -2.16 14.92
N PHE A 275 8.47 -2.52 16.19
CA PHE A 275 7.58 -3.46 16.90
C PHE A 275 6.50 -2.76 17.72
N ALA A 276 6.43 -1.42 17.68
CA ALA A 276 5.44 -0.66 18.42
C ALA A 276 4.30 -0.21 17.49
N ALA A 277 3.07 -0.53 17.86
CA ALA A 277 1.91 0.15 17.29
C ALA A 277 1.89 1.62 17.75
N SER A 278 1.56 2.53 16.83
CA SER A 278 1.55 3.97 17.04
C SER A 278 0.70 4.32 18.25
N SER A 279 1.35 4.89 19.26
CA SER A 279 0.75 5.26 20.53
C SER A 279 -0.16 6.48 20.42
N ARG A 280 -0.08 7.21 19.30
CA ARG A 280 -0.91 8.39 19.01
C ARG A 280 -2.39 8.05 18.90
N TYR A 281 -2.72 6.83 18.49
CA TYR A 281 -4.11 6.39 18.28
C TYR A 281 -4.65 5.55 19.43
N GLY A 282 -3.81 5.13 20.39
CA GLY A 282 -4.24 4.31 21.52
C GLY A 282 -3.19 3.30 22.00
N THR A 283 -3.69 2.22 22.58
CA THR A 283 -2.90 1.09 23.09
C THR A 283 -2.80 -0.04 22.08
N PRO A 284 -1.79 -0.93 22.20
CA PRO A 284 -1.74 -2.16 21.41
C PRO A 284 -3.04 -2.99 21.46
N ASP A 285 -3.70 -3.07 22.61
CA ASP A 285 -4.93 -3.85 22.75
C ASP A 285 -6.13 -3.21 22.04
N GLU A 286 -6.17 -1.88 21.92
CA GLU A 286 -7.21 -1.18 21.13
C GLU A 286 -7.00 -1.39 19.62
N LEU A 287 -5.76 -1.55 19.15
CA LEU A 287 -5.49 -1.97 17.77
C LEU A 287 -5.94 -3.41 17.53
N LYS A 288 -5.70 -4.33 18.48
CA LYS A 288 -6.22 -5.71 18.40
C LYS A 288 -7.74 -5.71 18.33
N GLU A 289 -8.41 -4.87 19.11
CA GLU A 289 -9.88 -4.72 19.05
C GLU A 289 -10.38 -4.24 17.68
N LEU A 290 -9.67 -3.30 17.05
CA LEU A 290 -10.00 -2.83 15.70
C LEU A 290 -9.94 -3.98 14.70
N ILE A 291 -8.83 -4.73 14.67
CA ILE A 291 -8.61 -5.82 13.73
C ILE A 291 -9.61 -6.96 13.99
N ASP A 292 -9.80 -7.34 15.25
CA ASP A 292 -10.78 -8.37 15.65
C ASP A 292 -12.20 -7.99 15.22
N THR A 293 -12.57 -6.72 15.37
CA THR A 293 -13.89 -6.21 14.94
C THR A 293 -14.02 -6.24 13.42
N ALA A 294 -12.98 -5.86 12.67
CA ALA A 294 -12.97 -5.95 11.21
C ALA A 294 -13.12 -7.42 10.74
N HIS A 295 -12.41 -8.35 11.38
CA HIS A 295 -12.56 -9.79 11.15
C HIS A 295 -13.98 -10.29 11.42
N GLY A 296 -14.60 -9.83 12.51
CA GLY A 296 -16.02 -10.10 12.81
C GLY A 296 -17.00 -9.57 11.75
N MET A 297 -16.58 -8.59 10.94
CA MET A 297 -17.32 -8.08 9.77
C MET A 297 -16.95 -8.80 8.46
N GLY A 298 -16.04 -9.77 8.51
CA GLY A 298 -15.51 -10.50 7.35
C GLY A 298 -14.60 -9.63 6.47
N ILE A 299 -13.89 -8.66 7.06
CA ILE A 299 -12.97 -7.75 6.38
C ILE A 299 -11.54 -8.14 6.69
N THR A 300 -10.75 -8.39 5.65
CA THR A 300 -9.30 -8.61 5.72
C THR A 300 -8.61 -7.28 6.07
N VAL A 301 -7.58 -7.30 6.92
CA VAL A 301 -6.81 -6.11 7.29
C VAL A 301 -5.34 -6.33 6.96
N LEU A 302 -4.81 -5.48 6.09
CA LEU A 302 -3.40 -5.45 5.71
C LEU A 302 -2.68 -4.31 6.45
N LEU A 303 -1.45 -4.57 6.85
CA LEU A 303 -0.56 -3.55 7.41
C LEU A 303 0.27 -2.90 6.30
N ASP A 304 0.45 -1.60 6.38
CA ASP A 304 1.51 -0.94 5.61
C ASP A 304 2.85 -1.12 6.33
N VAL A 305 3.74 -1.92 5.73
CA VAL A 305 5.06 -2.22 6.29
C VAL A 305 6.14 -1.40 5.59
N VAL A 306 6.87 -0.62 6.38
CA VAL A 306 7.93 0.26 5.88
C VAL A 306 9.27 -0.39 6.24
N HIS A 307 9.73 -1.27 5.36
CA HIS A 307 11.05 -1.90 5.48
C HIS A 307 12.07 -1.33 4.50
N SER A 308 11.68 -0.35 3.68
CA SER A 308 12.56 0.31 2.71
C SER A 308 13.62 1.19 3.38
N HIS A 309 13.29 1.79 4.53
CA HIS A 309 14.17 2.68 5.29
C HIS A 309 13.71 2.82 6.76
N ALA A 310 14.49 3.53 7.56
CA ALA A 310 14.14 3.93 8.93
C ALA A 310 14.40 5.42 9.15
N SER A 311 13.71 6.02 10.13
CA SER A 311 13.99 7.40 10.57
C SER A 311 15.47 7.59 10.92
N ASN A 312 16.03 8.75 10.59
CA ASN A 312 17.38 9.14 11.00
C ASN A 312 17.45 9.61 12.47
N ASN A 313 16.34 9.57 13.22
CA ASN A 313 16.31 9.95 14.64
C ASN A 313 17.16 8.98 15.48
N VAL A 314 18.13 9.55 16.21
CA VAL A 314 19.08 8.81 17.06
C VAL A 314 18.56 8.58 18.47
N LEU A 315 17.73 9.47 19.01
CA LEU A 315 17.33 9.42 20.41
C LEU A 315 16.29 8.33 20.67
N ASP A 316 15.34 8.20 19.74
CA ASP A 316 14.17 7.32 19.88
C ASP A 316 13.92 6.45 18.64
N GLY A 317 14.91 6.35 17.75
CA GLY A 317 14.88 5.48 16.58
C GLY A 317 16.05 4.49 16.57
N LEU A 318 16.13 3.70 15.51
CA LEU A 318 17.19 2.71 15.30
C LEU A 318 18.54 3.32 14.87
N ASN A 319 18.57 4.60 14.47
CA ASN A 319 19.80 5.21 13.96
C ASN A 319 20.86 5.33 15.07
N MET A 320 22.11 4.99 14.76
CA MET A 320 23.23 5.05 15.70
C MET A 320 22.97 4.28 17.01
N PHE A 321 22.22 3.18 16.93
CA PHE A 321 21.72 2.45 18.10
C PHE A 321 22.84 2.04 19.05
N ASP A 322 23.90 1.40 18.57
CA ASP A 322 25.08 1.04 19.37
C ASP A 322 26.26 2.02 19.21
N GLY A 323 25.97 3.25 18.75
CA GLY A 323 26.97 4.28 18.48
C GLY A 323 27.62 4.19 17.10
N THR A 324 27.34 3.16 16.30
CA THR A 324 27.81 3.04 14.92
C THR A 324 26.74 3.38 13.90
N ASP A 325 27.15 3.82 12.71
CA ASP A 325 26.23 4.10 11.62
C ASP A 325 25.77 2.84 10.87
N HIS A 326 26.25 1.65 11.22
CA HIS A 326 26.13 0.46 10.39
C HIS A 326 25.66 -0.80 11.13
N LEU A 327 25.05 -0.65 12.30
CA LEU A 327 24.45 -1.77 13.02
C LEU A 327 23.33 -2.41 12.19
N TYR A 328 22.22 -1.69 12.04
CA TYR A 328 21.07 -2.13 11.24
C TYR A 328 21.17 -1.69 9.77
N PHE A 329 22.06 -0.75 9.47
CA PHE A 329 22.12 -0.02 8.21
C PHE A 329 23.45 -0.27 7.49
N HIS A 330 23.53 0.09 6.22
CA HIS A 330 24.84 0.23 5.59
C HIS A 330 25.60 1.44 6.16
N SER A 331 26.94 1.41 6.08
CA SER A 331 27.78 2.56 6.45
C SER A 331 27.84 3.60 5.32
N GLY A 332 28.13 4.85 5.69
CA GLY A 332 28.39 5.93 4.74
C GLY A 332 27.23 6.20 3.77
N GLY A 333 27.56 6.54 2.52
CA GLY A 333 26.57 6.92 1.50
C GLY A 333 25.57 5.82 1.15
N LYS A 334 25.99 4.53 1.12
CA LYS A 334 25.09 3.40 0.85
C LYS A 334 23.98 3.28 1.92
N GLY A 335 24.24 3.76 3.14
CA GLY A 335 23.32 3.70 4.26
C GLY A 335 22.36 4.88 4.40
N ARG A 336 22.34 5.81 3.44
CA ARG A 336 21.56 7.05 3.51
C ARG A 336 20.69 7.21 2.27
N HIS A 337 19.43 7.55 2.48
CA HIS A 337 18.53 7.96 1.40
C HIS A 337 18.44 9.49 1.36
N ASP A 338 19.14 10.12 0.43
CA ASP A 338 19.32 11.59 0.41
C ASP A 338 18.00 12.36 0.26
N LEU A 339 17.04 11.86 -0.53
CA LEU A 339 15.76 12.54 -0.76
C LEU A 339 14.82 12.46 0.45
N TRP A 340 14.87 11.37 1.19
CA TRP A 340 13.98 11.11 2.34
C TRP A 340 14.62 11.47 3.68
N ASP A 341 15.92 11.83 3.65
CA ASP A 341 16.77 12.06 4.82
C ASP A 341 16.66 10.91 5.85
N SER A 342 16.79 9.68 5.37
CA SER A 342 16.56 8.46 6.15
C SER A 342 17.72 7.45 6.06
N ARG A 343 17.64 6.36 6.83
CA ARG A 343 18.66 5.30 6.87
C ARG A 343 18.21 4.04 6.12
N LEU A 344 19.14 3.43 5.37
CA LEU A 344 18.88 2.25 4.53
C LEU A 344 19.46 0.98 5.16
N PHE A 345 18.62 -0.05 5.29
CA PHE A 345 18.97 -1.31 5.94
C PHE A 345 20.10 -2.05 5.23
N ASN A 346 20.89 -2.78 6.01
CA ASN A 346 21.85 -3.75 5.49
C ASN A 346 21.18 -5.11 5.37
N TYR A 347 20.46 -5.34 4.28
CA TYR A 347 19.68 -6.55 4.05
C TYR A 347 20.54 -7.83 3.97
N GLY A 348 21.84 -7.70 3.69
CA GLY A 348 22.80 -8.81 3.73
C GLY A 348 23.24 -9.24 5.14
N ASN A 349 22.79 -8.58 6.21
CA ASN A 349 23.17 -8.91 7.59
C ASN A 349 22.20 -9.90 8.26
N HIS A 350 22.73 -10.91 8.95
CA HIS A 350 21.93 -11.97 9.58
C HIS A 350 20.95 -11.44 10.65
N GLU A 351 21.37 -10.52 11.52
CA GLU A 351 20.49 -9.98 12.56
C GLU A 351 19.52 -8.93 12.01
N VAL A 352 19.85 -8.25 10.92
CA VAL A 352 18.90 -7.39 10.18
C VAL A 352 17.80 -8.23 9.52
N LEU A 353 18.16 -9.35 8.87
CA LEU A 353 17.19 -10.32 8.37
C LEU A 353 16.30 -10.85 9.50
N ARG A 354 16.88 -11.20 10.65
CA ARG A 354 16.12 -11.64 11.83
C ARG A 354 15.14 -10.57 12.27
N PHE A 355 15.59 -9.33 12.40
CA PHE A 355 14.79 -8.19 12.82
C PHE A 355 13.59 -7.97 11.89
N LEU A 356 13.83 -7.83 10.59
CA LEU A 356 12.79 -7.52 9.60
C LEU A 356 11.83 -8.70 9.35
N LEU A 357 12.32 -9.93 9.26
CA LEU A 357 11.44 -11.10 9.12
C LEU A 357 10.62 -11.34 10.39
N SER A 358 11.20 -11.08 11.57
CA SER A 358 10.47 -11.17 12.83
C SER A 358 9.46 -10.06 13.00
N ASN A 359 9.69 -8.89 12.40
CA ASN A 359 8.71 -7.81 12.40
C ASN A 359 7.43 -8.22 11.67
N LEU A 360 7.57 -8.80 10.48
CA LEU A 360 6.44 -9.35 9.73
C LEU A 360 5.70 -10.42 10.54
N ARG A 361 6.44 -11.38 11.14
CA ARG A 361 5.82 -12.42 11.97
C ARG A 361 5.10 -11.85 13.19
N PHE A 362 5.70 -10.87 13.85
CA PHE A 362 5.14 -10.22 15.02
C PHE A 362 3.78 -9.58 14.71
N TYR A 363 3.67 -8.81 13.62
CA TYR A 363 2.39 -8.19 13.27
C TYR A 363 1.32 -9.22 12.85
N MET A 364 1.72 -10.30 12.17
CA MET A 364 0.80 -11.39 11.86
C MET A 364 0.32 -12.09 13.14
N GLU A 365 1.18 -12.39 14.12
CA GLU A 365 0.79 -13.17 15.31
C GLU A 365 0.14 -12.31 16.41
N GLU A 366 0.77 -11.19 16.78
CA GLU A 366 0.35 -10.34 17.91
C GLU A 366 -0.94 -9.58 17.60
N TYR A 367 -1.07 -9.07 16.37
CA TYR A 367 -2.19 -8.24 15.94
C TYR A 367 -3.15 -8.92 14.97
N GLN A 368 -2.83 -10.13 14.51
CA GLN A 368 -3.66 -10.90 13.57
C GLN A 368 -3.88 -10.21 12.21
N PHE A 369 -2.97 -9.34 11.76
CA PHE A 369 -3.03 -8.86 10.36
C PHE A 369 -3.06 -10.04 9.37
N ASP A 370 -3.63 -9.78 8.20
CA ASP A 370 -3.85 -10.78 7.14
C ASP A 370 -2.82 -10.67 6.00
N GLY A 371 -1.84 -9.77 6.15
CA GLY A 371 -0.81 -9.52 5.16
C GLY A 371 -0.35 -8.07 5.15
N PHE A 372 0.32 -7.69 4.06
CA PHE A 372 1.09 -6.46 4.01
C PHE A 372 1.01 -5.76 2.64
N ARG A 373 1.10 -4.43 2.67
CA ARG A 373 1.71 -3.67 1.58
C ARG A 373 3.13 -3.29 2.01
N PHE A 374 4.11 -3.64 1.19
CA PHE A 374 5.49 -3.19 1.36
C PHE A 374 5.65 -1.85 0.66
N ASP A 375 5.88 -0.82 1.45
CA ASP A 375 6.12 0.54 0.96
C ASP A 375 7.54 0.70 0.40
N GLY A 376 7.67 1.56 -0.63
CA GLY A 376 8.96 1.97 -1.14
C GLY A 376 9.78 0.84 -1.76
N VAL A 377 9.13 -0.20 -2.31
CA VAL A 377 9.82 -1.35 -2.93
C VAL A 377 10.77 -0.89 -4.03
N THR A 378 10.39 0.11 -4.83
CA THR A 378 11.30 0.71 -5.83
C THR A 378 12.64 1.15 -5.22
N SER A 379 12.62 1.72 -4.00
CA SER A 379 13.83 2.16 -3.31
C SER A 379 14.72 0.99 -2.87
N MET A 380 14.10 -0.14 -2.55
CA MET A 380 14.78 -1.39 -2.17
C MET A 380 15.33 -2.16 -3.36
N LEU A 381 14.69 -2.06 -4.52
CA LEU A 381 15.09 -2.80 -5.72
C LEU A 381 16.36 -2.22 -6.36
N TYR A 382 16.63 -0.92 -6.24
CA TYR A 382 17.71 -0.27 -6.99
C TYR A 382 18.61 0.59 -6.12
N LEU A 383 19.91 0.59 -6.42
CA LEU A 383 20.92 1.44 -5.76
C LEU A 383 20.71 2.93 -5.99
N HIS A 384 20.00 3.32 -7.05
CA HIS A 384 19.60 4.71 -7.30
C HIS A 384 18.20 5.04 -6.75
N HIS A 385 17.53 4.07 -6.13
CA HIS A 385 16.24 4.20 -5.46
C HIS A 385 15.09 4.73 -6.34
N GLY A 386 15.21 4.60 -7.66
CA GLY A 386 14.30 5.24 -8.64
C GLY A 386 14.42 6.77 -8.74
N ILE A 387 15.31 7.40 -7.98
CA ILE A 387 15.46 8.87 -7.97
C ILE A 387 16.06 9.34 -9.30
N GLY A 388 15.39 10.31 -9.94
CA GLY A 388 15.85 10.89 -11.21
C GLY A 388 16.00 9.88 -12.35
N THR A 389 15.41 8.69 -12.22
CA THR A 389 15.56 7.57 -13.15
C THR A 389 14.20 7.26 -13.77
N GLY A 390 14.16 7.23 -15.10
CA GLY A 390 12.98 6.76 -15.84
C GLY A 390 13.09 5.27 -16.15
N PHE A 391 11.94 4.58 -16.17
CA PHE A 391 11.84 3.19 -16.59
C PHE A 391 11.11 3.13 -17.93
N SER A 392 11.81 2.74 -18.99
CA SER A 392 11.27 2.67 -20.35
C SER A 392 10.54 1.36 -20.64
N GLY A 393 10.70 0.36 -19.76
CA GLY A 393 10.29 -1.02 -19.98
C GLY A 393 11.41 -1.88 -20.58
N GLY A 394 12.59 -1.32 -20.84
CA GLY A 394 13.76 -2.07 -21.29
C GLY A 394 14.33 -2.96 -20.18
N TYR A 395 14.37 -4.28 -20.37
CA TYR A 395 14.76 -5.24 -19.33
C TYR A 395 16.16 -5.06 -18.72
N HIS A 396 17.09 -4.41 -19.43
CA HIS A 396 18.39 -4.04 -18.90
C HIS A 396 18.33 -3.09 -17.68
N GLU A 397 17.26 -2.32 -17.54
CA GLU A 397 17.00 -1.41 -16.40
C GLU A 397 16.66 -2.19 -15.11
N TYR A 398 16.12 -3.41 -15.25
CA TYR A 398 15.58 -4.24 -14.16
C TYR A 398 16.50 -5.39 -13.71
N PHE A 399 17.48 -5.72 -14.55
CA PHE A 399 18.38 -6.86 -14.35
C PHE A 399 19.85 -6.50 -14.58
N GLY A 400 20.17 -5.20 -14.63
CA GLY A 400 21.52 -4.67 -14.74
C GLY A 400 22.22 -4.48 -13.39
N ASN A 401 23.40 -3.84 -13.43
CA ASN A 401 24.28 -3.67 -12.26
C ASN A 401 23.80 -2.62 -11.23
N THR A 402 22.70 -1.92 -11.52
CA THR A 402 22.10 -0.92 -10.63
C THR A 402 21.07 -1.50 -9.67
N VAL A 403 20.72 -2.77 -9.83
CA VAL A 403 19.81 -3.47 -8.93
C VAL A 403 20.52 -3.78 -7.62
N ASP A 404 19.83 -3.59 -6.50
CA ASP A 404 20.32 -4.00 -5.18
C ASP A 404 19.89 -5.45 -4.92
N ASP A 405 20.80 -6.39 -5.17
CA ASP A 405 20.53 -7.82 -4.96
C ASP A 405 20.24 -8.15 -3.49
N GLU A 406 20.79 -7.40 -2.51
CA GLU A 406 20.50 -7.64 -1.10
C GLU A 406 19.05 -7.28 -0.77
N GLY A 407 18.57 -6.14 -1.27
CA GLY A 407 17.18 -5.71 -1.13
C GLY A 407 16.20 -6.68 -1.81
N VAL A 408 16.50 -7.10 -3.05
CA VAL A 408 15.66 -8.07 -3.77
C VAL A 408 15.61 -9.42 -3.04
N VAL A 409 16.75 -9.92 -2.55
CA VAL A 409 16.81 -11.21 -1.85
C VAL A 409 16.08 -11.14 -0.51
N TYR A 410 16.15 -10.03 0.22
CA TYR A 410 15.33 -9.84 1.41
C TYR A 410 13.83 -9.96 1.09
N LEU A 411 13.36 -9.31 0.03
CA LEU A 411 11.96 -9.40 -0.40
C LEU A 411 11.56 -10.84 -0.81
N MET A 412 12.46 -11.57 -1.47
CA MET A 412 12.27 -12.99 -1.77
C MET A 412 12.11 -13.83 -0.49
N LEU A 413 12.99 -13.63 0.49
CA LEU A 413 12.94 -14.34 1.78
C LEU A 413 11.68 -13.99 2.58
N ALA A 414 11.28 -12.72 2.57
CA ALA A 414 10.08 -12.23 3.24
C ALA A 414 8.80 -12.87 2.68
N ASN A 415 8.63 -12.83 1.35
CA ASN A 415 7.46 -13.45 0.70
C ASN A 415 7.47 -14.98 0.86
N GLU A 416 8.62 -15.63 0.68
CA GLU A 416 8.73 -17.08 0.87
C GLU A 416 8.35 -17.49 2.30
N MET A 417 8.86 -16.77 3.31
CA MET A 417 8.49 -17.01 4.71
C MET A 417 6.99 -16.81 4.95
N LEU A 418 6.42 -15.70 4.48
CA LEU A 418 5.00 -15.39 4.67
C LEU A 418 4.10 -16.45 4.04
N HIS A 419 4.36 -16.85 2.79
CA HIS A 419 3.55 -17.83 2.08
C HIS A 419 3.76 -19.27 2.58
N GLN A 420 4.92 -19.60 3.15
CA GLN A 420 5.14 -20.88 3.82
C GLN A 420 4.37 -20.97 5.15
N VAL A 421 4.42 -19.91 5.97
CA VAL A 421 3.82 -19.90 7.31
C VAL A 421 2.30 -19.69 7.25
N TYR A 422 1.82 -18.80 6.39
CA TYR A 422 0.42 -18.37 6.30
C TYR A 422 -0.20 -18.75 4.95
N LYS A 423 0.04 -20.01 4.56
CA LYS A 423 -0.42 -20.57 3.30
C LYS A 423 -1.92 -20.31 3.08
N ASP A 424 -2.25 -19.89 1.86
CA ASP A 424 -3.60 -19.62 1.37
C ASP A 424 -4.38 -18.53 2.16
N GLN A 425 -3.72 -17.82 3.09
CA GLN A 425 -4.31 -16.74 3.90
C GLN A 425 -3.67 -15.38 3.61
N VAL A 426 -2.34 -15.31 3.51
CA VAL A 426 -1.63 -14.04 3.40
C VAL A 426 -1.83 -13.36 2.04
N ILE A 427 -1.89 -12.02 2.07
CA ILE A 427 -1.80 -11.15 0.90
C ILE A 427 -0.55 -10.26 1.02
N SER A 428 0.32 -10.27 0.01
CA SER A 428 1.50 -9.39 -0.04
C SER A 428 1.44 -8.49 -1.27
N ILE A 429 1.52 -7.18 -1.06
CA ILE A 429 1.41 -6.14 -2.11
C ILE A 429 2.71 -5.34 -2.17
N ALA A 430 3.26 -5.15 -3.37
CA ALA A 430 4.42 -4.28 -3.60
C ALA A 430 4.02 -2.88 -4.08
N GLU A 431 4.56 -1.85 -3.42
CA GLU A 431 4.57 -0.48 -3.92
C GLU A 431 5.81 -0.23 -4.79
N ASP A 432 5.71 -0.64 -6.06
CA ASP A 432 6.77 -0.50 -7.06
C ASP A 432 6.28 0.30 -8.28
N VAL A 433 6.90 1.46 -8.48
CA VAL A 433 6.65 2.35 -9.63
C VAL A 433 7.37 1.83 -10.88
N SER A 434 8.49 1.11 -10.73
CA SER A 434 9.33 0.70 -11.85
C SER A 434 8.68 -0.33 -12.77
N GLY A 435 7.86 -1.22 -12.22
CA GLY A 435 7.21 -2.31 -12.96
C GLY A 435 8.14 -3.48 -13.20
N MET A 436 8.96 -3.86 -12.20
CA MET A 436 9.94 -4.93 -12.33
C MET A 436 9.32 -6.27 -12.76
N PRO A 437 9.76 -6.89 -13.87
CA PRO A 437 9.27 -8.20 -14.29
C PRO A 437 9.51 -9.29 -13.24
N GLY A 438 8.48 -10.09 -12.93
CA GLY A 438 8.57 -11.19 -11.98
C GLY A 438 8.44 -10.80 -10.51
N LEU A 439 8.12 -9.53 -10.24
CA LEU A 439 7.88 -9.06 -8.88
C LEU A 439 6.72 -9.83 -8.23
N CYS A 440 5.67 -10.13 -9.01
CA CYS A 440 4.47 -10.82 -8.53
C CYS A 440 4.40 -12.30 -8.96
N LEU A 441 5.56 -12.94 -9.09
CA LEU A 441 5.68 -14.38 -9.38
C LEU A 441 6.41 -15.10 -8.23
N PRO A 442 6.11 -16.38 -7.97
CA PRO A 442 6.72 -17.13 -6.88
C PRO A 442 8.23 -17.35 -7.08
N LEU A 443 8.96 -17.50 -5.97
CA LEU A 443 10.40 -17.76 -5.96
C LEU A 443 10.78 -19.03 -6.74
N SER A 444 9.92 -20.05 -6.76
CA SER A 444 10.14 -21.28 -7.54
C SER A 444 10.29 -21.04 -9.04
N LEU A 445 9.73 -19.95 -9.57
CA LEU A 445 9.89 -19.52 -10.96
C LEU A 445 11.02 -18.48 -11.15
N GLY A 446 11.70 -18.07 -10.07
CA GLY A 446 12.69 -16.99 -10.09
C GLY A 446 12.09 -15.60 -9.84
N GLY A 447 10.83 -15.52 -9.39
CA GLY A 447 10.19 -14.25 -9.04
C GLY A 447 10.47 -13.81 -7.60
N VAL A 448 9.99 -12.62 -7.23
CA VAL A 448 10.19 -12.02 -5.89
C VAL A 448 9.14 -12.51 -4.87
N GLY A 449 7.96 -12.93 -5.33
CA GLY A 449 6.97 -13.62 -4.51
C GLY A 449 5.78 -12.80 -4.03
N PHE A 450 5.61 -11.54 -4.46
CA PHE A 450 4.41 -10.76 -4.12
C PHE A 450 3.15 -11.33 -4.79
N ASP A 451 1.97 -11.13 -4.18
CA ASP A 451 0.69 -11.47 -4.80
C ASP A 451 0.25 -10.39 -5.80
N TYR A 452 0.51 -9.11 -5.48
CA TYR A 452 0.07 -7.96 -6.26
C TYR A 452 1.14 -6.85 -6.29
N ARG A 453 1.06 -5.97 -7.30
CA ARG A 453 1.68 -4.64 -7.27
C ARG A 453 0.68 -3.52 -7.50
N LEU A 454 1.00 -2.31 -7.07
CA LEU A 454 0.19 -1.13 -7.33
C LEU A 454 0.31 -0.64 -8.79
N ALA A 455 -0.81 -0.30 -9.43
CA ALA A 455 -0.84 0.25 -10.79
C ALA A 455 -0.66 1.77 -10.80
N MET A 456 0.52 2.22 -10.37
CA MET A 456 0.80 3.64 -10.06
C MET A 456 0.70 4.60 -11.25
N ALA A 457 0.79 4.10 -12.49
CA ALA A 457 0.62 4.92 -13.69
C ALA A 457 -0.84 5.38 -13.94
N VAL A 458 -1.82 4.72 -13.31
CA VAL A 458 -3.24 5.03 -13.54
C VAL A 458 -3.63 6.40 -12.97
N PRO A 459 -3.35 6.73 -11.69
CA PRO A 459 -3.55 8.09 -11.17
C PRO A 459 -2.81 9.17 -11.98
N ASP A 460 -1.55 8.93 -12.33
CA ASP A 460 -0.74 9.90 -13.09
C ASP A 460 -1.40 10.27 -14.42
N MET A 461 -1.95 9.28 -15.13
CA MET A 461 -2.70 9.53 -16.35
C MET A 461 -3.92 10.42 -16.09
N TRP A 462 -4.74 10.11 -15.08
CA TRP A 462 -5.94 10.89 -14.78
C TRP A 462 -5.62 12.33 -14.39
N ILE A 463 -4.64 12.53 -13.51
CA ILE A 463 -4.19 13.85 -13.08
C ILE A 463 -3.69 14.65 -14.28
N LYS A 464 -2.84 14.04 -15.12
CA LYS A 464 -2.31 14.69 -16.33
C LYS A 464 -3.44 15.11 -17.26
N MET A 465 -4.40 14.22 -17.53
CA MET A 465 -5.55 14.52 -18.38
C MET A 465 -6.42 15.64 -17.82
N LEU A 466 -6.66 15.66 -16.51
CA LEU A 466 -7.47 16.69 -15.86
C LEU A 466 -6.76 18.05 -15.76
N LYS A 467 -5.44 18.04 -15.63
CA LYS A 467 -4.61 19.22 -15.46
C LYS A 467 -4.23 19.88 -16.79
N GLU A 468 -3.96 19.08 -17.81
CA GLU A 468 -3.29 19.54 -19.04
C GLU A 468 -4.19 19.49 -20.29
N GLN A 469 -5.34 18.82 -20.24
CA GLN A 469 -6.17 18.57 -21.43
C GLN A 469 -7.62 19.02 -21.23
N LYS A 470 -8.29 19.35 -22.34
CA LYS A 470 -9.75 19.50 -22.38
C LYS A 470 -10.40 18.14 -22.65
N ASP A 471 -11.65 17.97 -22.23
CA ASP A 471 -12.41 16.71 -22.43
C ASP A 471 -12.44 16.26 -23.91
N ASP A 472 -12.57 17.19 -24.86
CA ASP A 472 -12.55 16.90 -26.30
C ASP A 472 -11.20 16.35 -26.80
N ASP A 473 -10.11 16.68 -26.10
CA ASP A 473 -8.75 16.27 -26.43
C ASP A 473 -8.35 14.94 -25.76
N TRP A 474 -9.22 14.37 -24.92
CA TRP A 474 -8.95 13.09 -24.26
C TRP A 474 -8.85 11.96 -25.30
N ASP A 475 -7.75 11.22 -25.22
CA ASP A 475 -7.45 10.08 -26.09
C ASP A 475 -7.97 8.79 -25.45
N MET A 476 -9.03 8.22 -26.03
CA MET A 476 -9.68 7.02 -25.51
C MET A 476 -8.77 5.80 -25.63
N GLY A 477 -7.94 5.75 -26.68
CA GLY A 477 -6.90 4.77 -26.86
C GLY A 477 -5.84 4.80 -25.77
N ASN A 478 -5.37 5.99 -25.37
CA ASN A 478 -4.41 6.15 -24.28
C ASN A 478 -5.00 5.73 -22.93
N VAL A 479 -6.27 6.06 -22.65
CA VAL A 479 -6.98 5.58 -21.46
C VAL A 479 -7.04 4.06 -21.43
N CYS A 480 -7.50 3.45 -22.53
CA CYS A 480 -7.55 2.00 -22.65
C CYS A 480 -6.18 1.37 -22.49
N PHE A 481 -5.16 1.91 -23.17
CA PHE A 481 -3.80 1.43 -23.13
C PHE A 481 -3.25 1.47 -21.70
N THR A 482 -3.30 2.61 -21.02
CA THR A 482 -2.73 2.75 -19.67
C THR A 482 -3.40 1.80 -18.67
N LEU A 483 -4.73 1.64 -18.73
CA LEU A 483 -5.47 0.73 -17.86
C LEU A 483 -5.20 -0.76 -18.15
N THR A 484 -4.76 -1.09 -19.37
CA THR A 484 -4.53 -2.48 -19.79
C THR A 484 -3.06 -2.87 -19.96
N ASN A 485 -2.15 -1.89 -19.97
CA ASN A 485 -0.72 -2.08 -20.17
C ASN A 485 -0.06 -2.57 -18.88
N ARG A 486 -0.34 -3.83 -18.55
CA ARG A 486 0.21 -4.56 -17.41
C ARG A 486 0.68 -5.94 -17.84
N ARG A 487 1.50 -6.56 -17.00
CA ARG A 487 2.11 -7.86 -17.31
C ARG A 487 1.10 -8.98 -17.14
N HIS A 488 0.97 -9.84 -18.15
CA HIS A 488 0.07 -10.99 -18.07
C HIS A 488 0.59 -11.99 -17.03
N GLY A 489 -0.30 -12.51 -16.18
CA GLY A 489 0.05 -13.45 -15.11
C GLY A 489 0.55 -12.82 -13.81
N GLU A 490 0.80 -11.50 -13.78
CA GLU A 490 1.16 -10.73 -12.59
C GLU A 490 0.00 -9.80 -12.22
N LYS A 491 -0.56 -9.94 -11.02
CA LYS A 491 -1.76 -9.19 -10.63
C LYS A 491 -1.43 -7.75 -10.25
N THR A 492 -2.31 -6.82 -10.61
CA THR A 492 -2.16 -5.41 -10.24
C THR A 492 -3.39 -4.87 -9.52
N ILE A 493 -3.18 -3.98 -8.55
CA ILE A 493 -4.24 -3.24 -7.87
C ILE A 493 -4.34 -1.86 -8.52
N ALA A 494 -5.50 -1.60 -9.12
CA ALA A 494 -5.81 -0.32 -9.75
C ALA A 494 -6.49 0.65 -8.79
N TYR A 495 -6.22 1.93 -8.95
CA TYR A 495 -6.86 3.01 -8.20
C TYR A 495 -6.84 4.27 -9.05
N ALA A 496 -7.86 5.11 -8.90
CA ALA A 496 -8.00 6.31 -9.72
C ALA A 496 -7.21 7.51 -9.17
N GLU A 497 -6.99 7.51 -7.86
CA GLU A 497 -6.23 8.49 -7.09
C GLU A 497 -5.80 7.84 -5.76
N SER A 498 -4.74 8.35 -5.14
CA SER A 498 -4.17 7.81 -3.90
C SER A 498 -4.10 8.84 -2.78
N HIS A 499 -3.55 8.43 -1.64
CA HIS A 499 -3.21 9.33 -0.54
C HIS A 499 -2.20 10.41 -0.96
N ASP A 500 -1.29 10.16 -1.90
CA ASP A 500 -0.33 11.17 -2.39
C ASP A 500 -1.03 12.36 -3.04
N GLN A 501 -2.03 12.10 -3.88
CA GLN A 501 -2.84 13.15 -4.51
C GLN A 501 -3.73 13.90 -3.51
N ALA A 502 -4.07 13.25 -2.38
CA ALA A 502 -4.82 13.89 -1.32
C ALA A 502 -3.94 14.84 -0.50
N LEU A 503 -2.61 14.69 -0.48
CA LEU A 503 -1.70 15.53 0.30
C LEU A 503 -1.58 16.96 -0.24
N VAL A 504 -1.21 17.87 0.65
CA VAL A 504 -0.93 19.27 0.34
C VAL A 504 0.12 19.39 -0.77
N GLY A 505 -0.19 20.18 -1.79
CA GLY A 505 0.67 20.35 -2.97
C GLY A 505 0.12 19.67 -4.22
N ASP A 506 -0.90 18.82 -4.09
CA ASP A 506 -1.70 18.29 -5.19
C ASP A 506 -3.21 18.49 -4.94
N LYS A 507 -4.06 17.90 -5.78
CA LYS A 507 -5.52 17.92 -5.66
C LYS A 507 -6.09 16.52 -5.89
N THR A 508 -7.14 16.20 -5.12
CA THR A 508 -8.02 15.05 -5.41
C THR A 508 -8.70 15.20 -6.77
N LEU A 509 -9.20 14.10 -7.36
CA LEU A 509 -9.96 14.11 -8.61
C LEU A 509 -11.11 15.12 -8.53
N MET A 510 -11.83 15.15 -7.41
CA MET A 510 -12.96 16.05 -7.24
C MET A 510 -12.53 17.52 -7.19
N MET A 511 -11.38 17.82 -6.57
CA MET A 511 -10.81 19.17 -6.56
C MET A 511 -10.26 19.60 -7.93
N TRP A 512 -9.75 18.68 -8.75
CA TRP A 512 -9.42 18.95 -10.16
C TRP A 512 -10.69 19.24 -10.99
N LEU A 513 -11.78 18.51 -10.74
CA LEU A 513 -13.02 18.61 -11.51
C LEU A 513 -13.84 19.86 -11.18
N CYS A 514 -14.00 20.18 -9.88
CA CYS A 514 -14.95 21.19 -9.42
C CYS A 514 -14.29 22.40 -8.74
N ASN A 515 -13.13 22.20 -8.10
CA ASN A 515 -12.37 23.23 -7.38
C ASN A 515 -13.29 24.09 -6.48
N GLU A 516 -13.22 25.42 -6.56
CA GLU A 516 -13.93 26.34 -5.67
C GLU A 516 -15.46 26.20 -5.65
N GLN A 517 -16.08 25.65 -6.71
CA GLN A 517 -17.54 25.47 -6.72
C GLN A 517 -18.02 24.38 -5.76
N MET A 518 -17.12 23.51 -5.28
CA MET A 518 -17.47 22.51 -4.27
C MET A 518 -18.01 23.14 -2.98
N TYR A 519 -17.52 24.32 -2.62
CA TYR A 519 -17.91 25.00 -1.38
C TYR A 519 -19.29 25.67 -1.45
N THR A 520 -19.80 25.97 -2.66
CA THR A 520 -21.04 26.76 -2.82
C THR A 520 -22.14 26.03 -3.57
N HIS A 521 -21.83 24.99 -4.37
CA HIS A 521 -22.80 24.31 -5.26
C HIS A 521 -22.96 22.80 -4.99
N MET A 522 -22.38 22.29 -3.89
CA MET A 522 -22.58 20.90 -3.47
C MET A 522 -23.86 20.69 -2.65
N SER A 523 -24.74 21.69 -2.54
CA SER A 523 -26.09 21.50 -2.00
C SER A 523 -27.08 21.12 -3.09
N ASP A 524 -28.03 20.24 -2.77
CA ASP A 524 -29.19 19.98 -3.63
C ASP A 524 -30.12 21.19 -3.76
N LEU A 525 -30.05 22.13 -2.81
CA LEU A 525 -30.86 23.35 -2.83
C LEU A 525 -30.27 24.46 -3.71
N THR A 526 -29.00 24.30 -4.10
CA THR A 526 -28.33 25.21 -5.03
C THR A 526 -28.41 24.69 -6.46
N GLU A 527 -28.31 25.59 -7.43
CA GLU A 527 -28.29 25.21 -8.84
C GLU A 527 -27.18 24.18 -9.13
N LEU A 528 -27.50 23.18 -9.94
CA LEU A 528 -26.53 22.23 -10.45
C LEU A 528 -25.80 22.89 -11.63
N THR A 529 -24.67 23.53 -11.36
CA THR A 529 -23.87 24.17 -12.41
C THR A 529 -23.30 23.13 -13.37
N PRO A 530 -23.00 23.48 -14.63
CA PRO A 530 -22.33 22.57 -15.56
C PRO A 530 -21.00 22.01 -15.04
N LYS A 531 -20.28 22.75 -14.19
CA LYS A 531 -19.01 22.31 -13.59
C LYS A 531 -19.22 21.26 -12.50
N ILE A 532 -20.20 21.45 -11.61
CA ILE A 532 -20.56 20.43 -10.61
C ILE A 532 -21.13 19.20 -11.28
N GLN A 533 -22.03 19.37 -12.25
CA GLN A 533 -22.56 18.25 -13.04
C GLN A 533 -21.42 17.43 -13.67
N ARG A 534 -20.52 18.09 -14.42
CA ARG A 534 -19.35 17.46 -15.02
C ARG A 534 -18.52 16.70 -13.98
N GLY A 535 -18.29 17.29 -12.81
CA GLY A 535 -17.49 16.65 -11.77
C GLY A 535 -18.15 15.41 -11.19
N LEU A 536 -19.45 15.45 -10.91
CA LEU A 536 -20.18 14.28 -10.43
C LEU A 536 -20.16 13.16 -11.48
N GLU A 537 -20.41 13.48 -12.75
CA GLU A 537 -20.43 12.51 -13.85
C GLU A 537 -19.04 11.88 -14.06
N LEU A 538 -17.98 12.70 -14.20
CA LEU A 538 -16.63 12.21 -14.49
C LEU A 538 -15.99 11.50 -13.29
N HIS A 539 -16.25 11.91 -12.05
CA HIS A 539 -15.75 11.20 -10.85
C HIS A 539 -16.23 9.74 -10.86
N LYS A 540 -17.53 9.51 -11.06
CA LYS A 540 -18.12 8.17 -11.17
C LYS A 540 -17.51 7.38 -12.33
N MET A 541 -17.42 7.99 -13.52
CA MET A 541 -16.91 7.31 -14.72
C MET A 541 -15.43 6.92 -14.60
N ILE A 542 -14.57 7.83 -14.13
CA ILE A 542 -13.13 7.60 -13.94
C ILE A 542 -12.91 6.46 -12.94
N ARG A 543 -13.66 6.45 -11.82
CA ARG A 543 -13.58 5.38 -10.84
C ARG A 543 -14.05 4.05 -11.41
N LEU A 544 -15.20 4.02 -12.08
CA LEU A 544 -15.75 2.78 -12.65
C LEU A 544 -14.83 2.19 -13.73
N ILE A 545 -14.29 3.01 -14.66
CA ILE A 545 -13.41 2.47 -15.70
C ILE A 545 -12.07 1.98 -15.12
N SER A 546 -11.52 2.69 -14.12
CA SER A 546 -10.31 2.25 -13.42
C SER A 546 -10.52 0.93 -12.68
N HIS A 547 -11.68 0.79 -12.02
CA HIS A 547 -12.09 -0.40 -11.30
C HIS A 547 -12.30 -1.62 -12.22
N THR A 548 -12.96 -1.40 -13.36
CA THR A 548 -13.39 -2.49 -14.25
C THR A 548 -12.33 -2.89 -15.27
N LEU A 549 -11.40 -2.00 -15.65
CA LEU A 549 -10.39 -2.25 -16.68
C LEU A 549 -8.95 -2.31 -16.14
N GLY A 550 -8.67 -1.62 -15.02
CA GLY A 550 -7.32 -1.32 -14.57
C GLY A 550 -6.51 -2.47 -13.97
N GLY A 551 -7.15 -3.52 -13.44
CA GLY A 551 -6.43 -4.59 -12.75
C GLY A 551 -7.27 -5.73 -12.20
N GLU A 552 -6.66 -6.50 -11.31
CA GLU A 552 -7.18 -7.68 -10.61
C GLU A 552 -7.54 -7.39 -9.14
N GLY A 553 -7.40 -6.14 -8.74
CA GLY A 553 -7.84 -5.57 -7.48
C GLY A 553 -8.13 -4.08 -7.63
N TYR A 554 -8.85 -3.51 -6.68
CA TYR A 554 -9.15 -2.07 -6.64
C TYR A 554 -8.80 -1.48 -5.27
N LEU A 555 -8.30 -0.24 -5.25
CA LEU A 555 -8.01 0.51 -4.03
C LEU A 555 -8.68 1.89 -4.05
N ASN A 556 -9.16 2.33 -2.89
CA ASN A 556 -9.66 3.67 -2.63
C ASN A 556 -9.08 4.21 -1.31
N PHE A 557 -8.55 5.43 -1.33
CA PHE A 557 -8.16 6.15 -0.13
C PHE A 557 -9.35 6.85 0.55
N GLU A 558 -9.40 6.82 1.88
CA GLU A 558 -10.51 7.30 2.68
C GLU A 558 -10.95 8.75 2.35
N GLY A 559 -12.23 8.89 2.00
CA GLY A 559 -12.85 10.14 1.59
C GLY A 559 -12.99 10.32 0.08
N ASN A 560 -12.13 9.69 -0.72
CA ASN A 560 -12.16 9.85 -2.17
C ASN A 560 -13.41 9.20 -2.80
N GLU A 561 -14.01 8.21 -2.15
CA GLU A 561 -15.24 7.53 -2.56
C GLU A 561 -16.44 8.47 -2.70
N PHE A 562 -16.50 9.52 -1.87
CA PHE A 562 -17.55 10.51 -1.94
C PHE A 562 -17.07 11.85 -2.49
N GLY A 563 -15.85 11.92 -3.02
CA GLY A 563 -15.26 13.15 -3.54
C GLY A 563 -15.02 14.18 -2.44
N HIS A 564 -14.35 13.79 -1.35
CA HIS A 564 -13.98 14.69 -0.27
C HIS A 564 -13.29 15.97 -0.81
N PRO A 565 -13.71 17.17 -0.37
CA PRO A 565 -13.15 18.43 -0.83
C PRO A 565 -11.75 18.69 -0.24
N GLU A 566 -11.14 19.81 -0.58
CA GLU A 566 -9.87 20.26 0.01
C GLU A 566 -8.71 19.27 -0.24
N TRP A 567 -7.77 19.24 0.69
CA TRP A 567 -6.59 18.39 0.69
C TRP A 567 -6.29 17.98 2.15
N LEU A 568 -5.33 17.09 2.31
CA LEU A 568 -4.80 16.59 3.57
C LEU A 568 -3.49 17.33 3.87
N ASP A 569 -3.42 17.99 5.03
CA ASP A 569 -2.17 18.63 5.49
C ASP A 569 -1.98 18.34 6.97
N PHE A 570 -0.87 17.68 7.29
CA PHE A 570 -0.53 17.31 8.65
C PHE A 570 0.03 18.50 9.44
N PRO A 571 -0.09 18.49 10.78
CA PRO A 571 0.54 19.49 11.63
C PRO A 571 2.05 19.57 11.38
N ARG A 572 2.52 20.75 10.97
CA ARG A 572 3.93 21.06 10.75
C ARG A 572 4.18 22.55 10.94
N GLU A 573 5.44 22.93 11.10
CA GLU A 573 5.83 24.35 11.25
C GLU A 573 5.21 25.24 10.16
N GLY A 574 5.25 24.81 8.90
CA GLY A 574 4.75 25.58 7.77
C GLY A 574 3.23 25.81 7.70
N ASN A 575 2.44 25.20 8.59
CA ASN A 575 1.01 25.49 8.75
C ASN A 575 0.63 25.84 10.20
N GLY A 576 1.61 26.19 11.03
CA GLY A 576 1.40 26.52 12.45
C GLY A 576 0.98 25.32 13.30
N ASN A 577 1.40 24.10 12.95
CA ASN A 577 1.00 22.85 13.60
C ASN A 577 -0.52 22.65 13.63
N SER A 578 -1.19 23.01 12.54
CA SER A 578 -2.64 22.90 12.43
C SER A 578 -3.09 21.47 12.14
N PHE A 579 -4.14 21.03 12.84
CA PHE A 579 -4.86 19.79 12.56
C PHE A 579 -6.09 20.00 11.65
N TRP A 580 -6.32 21.23 11.17
CA TRP A 580 -7.53 21.58 10.44
C TRP A 580 -7.77 20.74 9.19
N TYR A 581 -6.71 20.41 8.46
CA TYR A 581 -6.78 19.56 7.26
C TYR A 581 -6.38 18.11 7.53
N ALA A 582 -5.93 17.77 8.74
CA ALA A 582 -5.56 16.41 9.14
C ALA A 582 -6.79 15.64 9.67
N ARG A 583 -7.87 15.61 8.86
CA ARG A 583 -9.18 15.07 9.24
C ARG A 583 -9.97 14.61 8.02
N ARG A 584 -11.07 13.86 8.23
CA ARG A 584 -12.05 13.46 7.20
C ARG A 584 -13.43 14.02 7.56
N GLN A 585 -13.99 14.84 6.68
CA GLN A 585 -15.24 15.57 6.91
C GLN A 585 -16.49 14.67 6.78
N TRP A 586 -16.64 13.63 7.59
CA TRP A 586 -17.79 12.70 7.52
C TRP A 586 -19.15 13.41 7.62
N ASN A 587 -19.20 14.56 8.28
CA ASN A 587 -20.40 15.38 8.40
C ASN A 587 -20.96 15.87 7.07
N ILE A 588 -20.14 16.07 6.02
CA ILE A 588 -20.65 16.50 4.71
C ILE A 588 -21.23 15.33 3.91
N LEU A 589 -20.75 14.11 4.17
CA LEU A 589 -21.31 12.89 3.63
C LEU A 589 -22.65 12.56 4.29
N ASP A 590 -22.72 12.73 5.61
CA ASP A 590 -23.91 12.40 6.41
C ASP A 590 -25.06 13.41 6.25
N ASP A 591 -24.82 14.58 5.65
CA ASP A 591 -25.85 15.58 5.39
C ASP A 591 -26.68 15.22 4.14
N PRO A 592 -27.99 14.90 4.29
CA PRO A 592 -28.83 14.51 3.18
C PRO A 592 -29.14 15.66 2.21
N LEU A 593 -28.77 16.91 2.51
CA LEU A 593 -28.94 18.06 1.61
C LEU A 593 -27.73 18.28 0.70
N LEU A 594 -26.64 17.54 0.89
CA LEU A 594 -25.43 17.68 0.09
C LEU A 594 -25.29 16.58 -0.96
N ARG A 595 -24.59 16.88 -2.05
CA ARG A 595 -24.43 16.04 -3.25
C ARG A 595 -23.38 14.94 -3.08
N TYR A 596 -22.56 14.97 -2.01
CA TYR A 596 -21.53 13.95 -1.72
C TYR A 596 -22.13 12.53 -1.58
N LYS A 597 -23.36 12.43 -1.05
CA LYS A 597 -24.08 11.16 -0.93
C LYS A 597 -24.24 10.43 -2.27
N TYR A 598 -24.36 11.15 -3.38
CA TYR A 598 -24.55 10.54 -4.71
C TYR A 598 -23.31 9.77 -5.17
N LEU A 599 -22.13 10.32 -4.89
CA LEU A 599 -20.85 9.68 -5.20
C LEU A 599 -20.65 8.45 -4.30
N ASN A 600 -20.98 8.58 -3.01
CA ASN A 600 -20.91 7.49 -2.05
C ASN A 600 -21.85 6.31 -2.40
N GLU A 601 -23.10 6.60 -2.78
CA GLU A 601 -24.05 5.56 -3.21
C GLU A 601 -23.61 4.89 -4.51
N PHE A 602 -22.98 5.63 -5.43
CA PHE A 602 -22.40 5.04 -6.64
C PHE A 602 -21.22 4.12 -6.33
N ASP A 603 -20.32 4.54 -5.42
CA ASP A 603 -19.20 3.71 -4.97
C ASP A 603 -19.71 2.41 -4.32
N ALA A 604 -20.71 2.51 -3.45
CA ALA A 604 -21.36 1.35 -2.86
C ALA A 604 -21.95 0.41 -3.93
N ALA A 605 -22.68 0.96 -4.90
CA ALA A 605 -23.25 0.16 -5.99
C ALA A 605 -22.16 -0.53 -6.82
N MET A 606 -21.07 0.18 -7.14
CA MET A 606 -19.92 -0.36 -7.89
C MET A 606 -19.28 -1.55 -7.16
N GLN A 607 -18.96 -1.40 -5.87
CA GLN A 607 -18.31 -2.49 -5.11
C GLN A 607 -19.22 -3.70 -4.90
N ASN A 608 -20.50 -3.48 -4.58
CA ASN A 608 -21.46 -4.58 -4.40
C ASN A 608 -21.77 -5.30 -5.71
N LEU A 609 -21.72 -4.60 -6.85
CA LEU A 609 -21.87 -5.21 -8.15
C LEU A 609 -20.64 -6.06 -8.52
N GLU A 610 -19.44 -5.65 -8.13
CA GLU A 610 -18.25 -6.49 -8.29
C GLU A 610 -18.32 -7.74 -7.43
N GLU A 611 -18.78 -7.64 -6.19
CA GLU A 611 -19.00 -8.83 -5.35
C GLU A 611 -19.99 -9.82 -5.97
N LYS A 612 -20.93 -9.35 -6.81
CA LYS A 612 -21.89 -10.21 -7.50
C LYS A 612 -21.34 -10.85 -8.77
N TYR A 613 -20.56 -10.12 -9.57
CA TYR A 613 -20.12 -10.54 -10.90
C TYR A 613 -18.63 -10.86 -11.02
N HIS A 614 -17.87 -10.59 -9.96
CA HIS A 614 -16.46 -10.96 -9.76
C HIS A 614 -15.51 -10.55 -10.89
N TRP A 615 -15.73 -9.38 -11.50
CA TRP A 615 -14.93 -8.98 -12.66
C TRP A 615 -13.46 -8.74 -12.34
N LEU A 616 -13.10 -8.33 -11.11
CA LEU A 616 -11.68 -8.15 -10.75
C LEU A 616 -10.93 -9.48 -10.78
N SER A 617 -11.57 -10.59 -10.43
CA SER A 617 -10.98 -11.93 -10.51
C SER A 617 -11.03 -12.55 -11.92
N ALA A 618 -11.81 -11.96 -12.83
CA ALA A 618 -11.95 -12.45 -14.20
C ALA A 618 -10.72 -12.06 -15.06
N PRO A 619 -10.46 -12.81 -16.15
CA PRO A 619 -9.46 -12.44 -17.14
C PRO A 619 -9.62 -11.00 -17.63
N GLN A 620 -8.53 -10.46 -18.15
CA GLN A 620 -8.48 -9.11 -18.70
C GLN A 620 -9.58 -8.89 -19.75
N ALA A 621 -10.18 -7.70 -19.71
CA ALA A 621 -11.30 -7.35 -20.56
C ALA A 621 -10.95 -7.38 -22.07
N TYR A 622 -11.95 -7.68 -22.89
CA TYR A 622 -11.86 -7.51 -24.34
C TYR A 622 -12.40 -6.13 -24.74
N ILE A 623 -11.54 -5.23 -25.21
CA ILE A 623 -11.94 -3.88 -25.65
C ILE A 623 -12.37 -3.91 -27.12
N SER A 624 -13.69 -3.94 -27.33
CA SER A 624 -14.30 -3.89 -28.66
C SER A 624 -14.21 -2.51 -29.31
N LEU A 625 -14.30 -1.42 -28.52
CA LEU A 625 -14.33 -0.06 -29.06
C LEU A 625 -13.60 0.93 -28.17
N LYS A 626 -12.86 1.83 -28.82
CA LYS A 626 -12.19 3.02 -28.24
C LYS A 626 -12.21 4.12 -29.31
N HIS A 627 -13.37 4.77 -29.43
CA HIS A 627 -13.66 5.68 -30.53
C HIS A 627 -13.30 7.12 -30.16
N GLU A 628 -12.33 7.72 -30.85
CA GLU A 628 -11.81 9.05 -30.52
C GLU A 628 -12.78 10.20 -30.80
N GLY A 629 -13.56 10.13 -31.88
CA GLY A 629 -14.52 11.19 -32.23
C GLY A 629 -15.69 11.22 -31.27
N ASP A 630 -16.44 10.12 -31.23
CA ASP A 630 -17.58 9.93 -30.32
C ASP A 630 -17.21 9.85 -28.83
N LYS A 631 -15.92 9.71 -28.49
CA LYS A 631 -15.42 9.52 -27.12
C LYS A 631 -16.06 8.32 -26.40
N ILE A 632 -16.29 7.24 -27.13
CA ILE A 632 -16.93 6.02 -26.63
C ILE A 632 -15.89 4.93 -26.36
N ILE A 633 -15.96 4.31 -25.18
CA ILE A 633 -15.22 3.09 -24.85
C ILE A 633 -16.23 1.96 -24.59
N VAL A 634 -16.02 0.80 -25.22
CA VAL A 634 -16.82 -0.41 -24.98
C VAL A 634 -15.92 -1.62 -24.80
N PHE A 635 -16.15 -2.37 -23.73
CA PHE A 635 -15.46 -3.63 -23.48
C PHE A 635 -16.33 -4.65 -22.77
N GLU A 636 -15.92 -5.92 -22.86
CA GLU A 636 -16.54 -7.03 -22.13
C GLU A 636 -15.58 -7.59 -21.09
N ARG A 637 -16.08 -7.82 -19.86
CA ARG A 637 -15.35 -8.49 -18.78
C ARG A 637 -16.33 -9.25 -17.89
N ALA A 638 -16.01 -10.48 -17.52
CA ALA A 638 -16.87 -11.33 -16.69
C ALA A 638 -18.32 -11.46 -17.21
N ASN A 639 -18.50 -11.63 -18.52
CA ASN A 639 -19.80 -11.69 -19.21
C ASN A 639 -20.67 -10.44 -19.07
N LEU A 640 -20.09 -9.32 -18.63
CA LEU A 640 -20.71 -8.01 -18.61
C LEU A 640 -20.22 -7.19 -19.81
N ILE A 641 -21.08 -6.27 -20.27
CA ILE A 641 -20.74 -5.26 -21.27
C ILE A 641 -20.66 -3.92 -20.56
N PHE A 642 -19.54 -3.22 -20.71
CA PHE A 642 -19.33 -1.89 -20.17
C PHE A 642 -19.31 -0.88 -21.32
N VAL A 643 -20.10 0.19 -21.20
CA VAL A 643 -20.20 1.25 -22.21
C VAL A 643 -19.99 2.58 -21.51
N PHE A 644 -18.99 3.34 -21.96
CA PHE A 644 -18.68 4.67 -21.45
C PHE A 644 -18.78 5.69 -22.57
N ASN A 645 -19.49 6.80 -22.31
CA ASN A 645 -19.51 7.97 -23.17
C ASN A 645 -18.83 9.14 -22.48
N PHE A 646 -17.56 9.38 -22.82
CA PHE A 646 -16.77 10.51 -22.31
C PHE A 646 -17.00 11.81 -23.12
N HIS A 647 -17.85 11.80 -24.14
CA HIS A 647 -18.09 13.01 -24.94
C HIS A 647 -18.67 14.10 -24.06
N PRO A 648 -18.15 15.35 -24.10
CA PRO A 648 -18.61 16.43 -23.22
C PRO A 648 -20.01 16.96 -23.50
N THR A 649 -20.63 16.63 -24.64
CA THR A 649 -21.90 17.20 -25.10
C THR A 649 -22.80 16.23 -25.86
N ASN A 650 -22.24 15.29 -26.63
CA ASN A 650 -23.04 14.43 -27.50
C ASN A 650 -23.60 13.21 -26.76
N SER A 651 -24.88 12.94 -27.03
CA SER A 651 -25.60 11.74 -26.60
C SER A 651 -25.97 10.93 -27.84
N PHE A 652 -25.96 9.60 -27.73
CA PHE A 652 -26.16 8.72 -28.88
C PHE A 652 -27.35 7.77 -28.67
N PRO A 653 -28.48 7.92 -29.40
CA PRO A 653 -29.72 7.16 -29.17
C PRO A 653 -29.66 5.69 -29.58
N ASP A 654 -28.97 5.39 -30.69
CA ASP A 654 -28.97 4.08 -31.33
C ASP A 654 -27.53 3.56 -31.54
N TYR A 655 -26.66 3.80 -30.55
CA TYR A 655 -25.23 3.54 -30.68
C TYR A 655 -24.97 2.04 -30.76
N ARG A 656 -24.42 1.58 -31.88
CA ARG A 656 -24.16 0.16 -32.13
C ARG A 656 -22.88 -0.28 -31.45
N ILE A 657 -22.99 -1.29 -30.59
CA ILE A 657 -21.87 -1.88 -29.87
C ILE A 657 -21.74 -3.38 -30.20
N GLY A 658 -20.50 -3.86 -30.28
CA GLY A 658 -20.21 -5.28 -30.53
C GLY A 658 -20.39 -6.10 -29.25
N VAL A 659 -20.97 -7.30 -29.37
CA VAL A 659 -21.22 -8.24 -28.27
C VAL A 659 -20.91 -9.65 -28.75
N GLU A 660 -20.21 -10.45 -27.97
CA GLU A 660 -19.85 -11.79 -28.42
C GLU A 660 -20.99 -12.79 -28.28
N VAL A 661 -21.57 -12.83 -27.08
CA VAL A 661 -22.58 -13.82 -26.74
C VAL A 661 -23.95 -13.28 -27.16
N ALA A 662 -24.60 -13.99 -28.09
CA ALA A 662 -25.97 -13.67 -28.47
C ALA A 662 -26.92 -13.83 -27.27
N GLY A 663 -27.93 -12.98 -27.19
CA GLY A 663 -28.97 -13.07 -26.19
C GLY A 663 -29.71 -11.77 -25.95
N LYS A 664 -30.23 -11.68 -24.73
CA LYS A 664 -30.95 -10.53 -24.21
C LYS A 664 -30.16 -9.94 -23.06
N TYR A 665 -30.01 -8.62 -23.01
CA TYR A 665 -29.23 -7.91 -22.00
C TYR A 665 -30.11 -6.88 -21.28
N LYS A 666 -29.74 -6.57 -20.03
CA LYS A 666 -30.37 -5.52 -19.21
C LYS A 666 -29.30 -4.67 -18.54
N VAL A 667 -29.60 -3.40 -18.31
CA VAL A 667 -28.73 -2.51 -17.53
C VAL A 667 -28.79 -2.94 -16.06
N ILE A 668 -27.62 -3.14 -15.46
CA ILE A 668 -27.47 -3.50 -14.04
C ILE A 668 -26.81 -2.39 -13.22
N LEU A 669 -26.25 -1.38 -13.90
CA LEU A 669 -25.75 -0.14 -13.32
C LEU A 669 -25.78 0.95 -14.38
N SER A 670 -26.35 2.11 -14.04
CA SER A 670 -26.25 3.34 -14.84
C SER A 670 -25.72 4.46 -13.97
N SER A 671 -24.62 5.10 -14.37
CA SER A 671 -24.13 6.29 -13.66
C SER A 671 -25.10 7.47 -13.77
N ASP A 672 -26.05 7.43 -14.72
CA ASP A 672 -27.08 8.45 -14.91
C ASP A 672 -28.32 8.24 -14.02
N ASN A 673 -28.33 7.22 -13.15
CA ASN A 673 -29.42 7.04 -12.18
C ASN A 673 -29.49 8.22 -11.18
N LYS A 674 -30.70 8.66 -10.82
CA LYS A 674 -30.92 9.74 -9.83
C LYS A 674 -30.38 9.41 -8.45
N LEU A 675 -30.33 8.14 -8.06
CA LEU A 675 -29.67 7.71 -6.82
C LEU A 675 -28.20 8.13 -6.77
N PHE A 676 -27.57 8.25 -7.94
CA PHE A 676 -26.18 8.65 -8.09
C PHE A 676 -26.08 10.10 -8.59
N GLY A 677 -27.14 10.90 -8.50
CA GLY A 677 -27.14 12.30 -8.94
C GLY A 677 -27.12 12.49 -10.46
N GLY A 678 -27.52 11.47 -11.23
CA GLY A 678 -27.75 11.57 -12.67
C GLY A 678 -29.16 12.03 -13.04
N PHE A 679 -29.47 12.01 -14.33
CA PHE A 679 -30.72 12.57 -14.89
C PHE A 679 -31.82 11.55 -15.18
N GLU A 680 -31.56 10.26 -14.95
CA GLU A 680 -32.49 9.14 -15.19
C GLU A 680 -32.96 9.07 -16.66
N ARG A 681 -32.01 9.26 -17.60
CA ARG A 681 -32.31 9.21 -19.05
C ARG A 681 -32.19 7.80 -19.63
N VAL A 682 -31.47 6.91 -18.95
CA VAL A 682 -31.33 5.50 -19.33
C VAL A 682 -32.45 4.70 -18.66
N ASP A 683 -33.25 3.98 -19.44
CA ASP A 683 -34.25 3.04 -18.91
C ASP A 683 -33.58 1.74 -18.44
N GLU A 684 -33.46 1.58 -17.13
CA GLU A 684 -32.86 0.39 -16.51
C GLU A 684 -33.75 -0.87 -16.64
N ASN A 685 -35.04 -0.71 -16.96
CA ASN A 685 -35.94 -1.83 -17.22
C ASN A 685 -35.93 -2.28 -18.69
N GLY A 686 -35.27 -1.51 -19.56
CA GLY A 686 -35.16 -1.79 -20.99
C GLY A 686 -34.48 -3.13 -21.28
N GLU A 687 -34.96 -3.81 -22.32
CA GLU A 687 -34.37 -5.06 -22.81
C GLU A 687 -33.60 -4.81 -24.13
N PHE A 688 -32.35 -5.25 -24.17
CA PHE A 688 -31.46 -5.05 -25.31
C PHE A 688 -31.22 -6.40 -26.00
N PHE A 689 -31.63 -6.54 -27.25
CA PHE A 689 -31.53 -7.78 -28.01
C PHE A 689 -30.33 -7.73 -28.96
N THR A 690 -29.55 -8.81 -29.00
CA THR A 690 -28.45 -8.93 -29.97
C THR A 690 -28.97 -9.29 -31.37
N THR A 691 -28.35 -8.71 -32.39
CA THR A 691 -28.51 -9.09 -33.80
C THR A 691 -27.27 -9.83 -34.28
N ASP A 692 -27.46 -10.95 -34.98
CA ASP A 692 -26.40 -11.76 -35.60
C ASP A 692 -25.79 -11.01 -36.80
N PHE A 693 -24.81 -10.16 -36.49
CA PHE A 693 -24.04 -9.40 -37.44
C PHE A 693 -22.75 -8.91 -36.78
N ARG A 694 -21.61 -9.26 -37.38
CA ARG A 694 -20.30 -8.92 -36.85
C ARG A 694 -20.12 -7.41 -36.76
N TRP A 695 -19.72 -6.91 -35.59
CA TRP A 695 -19.44 -5.49 -35.36
C TRP A 695 -18.27 -5.34 -34.37
N ASN A 696 -17.29 -4.50 -34.69
CA ASN A 696 -16.11 -4.25 -33.84
C ASN A 696 -15.43 -5.55 -33.34
N ASP A 697 -15.23 -6.50 -34.24
CA ASP A 697 -14.64 -7.82 -33.98
C ASP A 697 -15.35 -8.68 -32.94
N ARG A 698 -16.64 -8.46 -32.73
CA ARG A 698 -17.53 -9.36 -31.99
C ARG A 698 -18.55 -10.00 -32.92
N SER A 699 -19.03 -11.20 -32.58
CA SER A 699 -19.94 -11.98 -33.42
C SER A 699 -21.32 -11.32 -33.63
N ASN A 700 -21.82 -10.55 -32.65
CA ASN A 700 -23.12 -9.90 -32.67
C ASN A 700 -23.00 -8.39 -32.41
N PHE A 701 -24.11 -7.66 -32.56
CA PHE A 701 -24.25 -6.30 -32.02
C PHE A 701 -25.57 -6.10 -31.28
N LEU A 702 -25.61 -5.12 -30.39
CA LEU A 702 -26.86 -4.50 -29.91
C LEU A 702 -26.75 -2.98 -29.97
N GLN A 703 -27.86 -2.27 -29.80
CA GLN A 703 -27.89 -0.80 -29.81
C GLN A 703 -28.30 -0.27 -28.44
N VAL A 704 -27.63 0.78 -27.98
CA VAL A 704 -27.92 1.43 -26.71
C VAL A 704 -28.16 2.92 -26.90
N TYR A 705 -29.03 3.48 -26.06
CA TYR A 705 -29.01 4.91 -25.78
C TYR A 705 -27.94 5.18 -24.72
N ILE A 706 -26.90 5.94 -25.10
CA ILE A 706 -25.83 6.34 -24.18
C ILE A 706 -25.74 7.88 -24.11
N PRO A 707 -26.27 8.50 -23.04
CA PRO A 707 -26.16 9.94 -22.83
C PRO A 707 -24.72 10.41 -22.70
N THR A 708 -24.49 11.70 -22.93
CA THR A 708 -23.21 12.37 -22.66
C THR A 708 -22.77 12.13 -21.20
N ARG A 709 -21.46 11.91 -20.99
CA ARG A 709 -20.83 11.69 -19.67
C ARG A 709 -21.58 10.66 -18.82
N THR A 710 -21.83 9.50 -19.41
CA THR A 710 -22.55 8.39 -18.76
C THR A 710 -21.80 7.09 -18.97
N ALA A 711 -21.82 6.24 -17.95
CA ALA A 711 -21.42 4.84 -18.04
C ALA A 711 -22.63 3.94 -17.74
N ILE A 712 -22.80 2.89 -18.54
CA ILE A 712 -23.77 1.82 -18.27
C ILE A 712 -23.08 0.47 -18.30
N VAL A 713 -23.56 -0.44 -17.45
CA VAL A 713 -23.11 -1.84 -17.39
C VAL A 713 -24.30 -2.72 -17.71
N LEU A 714 -24.15 -3.63 -18.67
CA LEU A 714 -25.18 -4.59 -19.05
C LEU A 714 -24.79 -6.01 -18.68
N ALA A 715 -25.74 -6.78 -18.17
CA ALA A 715 -25.64 -8.22 -18.00
C ALA A 715 -26.60 -8.95 -18.94
N LYS A 716 -26.18 -10.12 -19.40
CA LYS A 716 -27.06 -11.06 -20.11
C LYS A 716 -28.15 -11.55 -19.15
N VAL A 717 -29.39 -11.56 -19.61
CA VAL A 717 -30.52 -12.18 -18.94
C VAL A 717 -30.49 -13.68 -19.22
N ASP A 718 -30.64 -14.49 -18.18
CA ASP A 718 -30.74 -15.93 -18.29
C ASP A 718 -32.01 -16.38 -19.04
#